data_AF-A0A6B2UDT4-F1
#
_entry.id   AF-A0A6B2UDT4-F1
#
_cell.length_a   1.000
_cell.length_b   1.000
_cell.length_c   1.000
_cell.angle_alpha   90.00
_cell.angle_beta   90.00
_cell.angle_gamma   90.00
#
_symmetry.space_group_name_H-M   'P 1'
#
loop_
_entity.id
_entity.type
_entity.pdbx_description
1 polymer ?
#
loop_
_entity_poly.entity_id
_entity_poly.type
_entity_poly.pdbx_seq_one_letter_code
_entity_poly.pdbx_strand_id
1 'polypeptide(L)'
;TARPGPRSRAGSRSASRRRRRRGLPLRYLLPVLFLCVVVAMLMLRGYVHSEIMADHRIRPEAATDKVPEKILDGGPVIDTRDGKEKSLRIPDHRIVLTFDDGPDPTWTPRVLDVLKRHHAHATFFVTGTMASRYPALVRRMVAEGHEIGLHTFNHPDLSYQSKTRIDWELSQNQLALAGAAGVRTSLFRPPYSSFADAMDDKSWPVAKYIGSRGYLTVVNNDDSEDWQRPGVETIIANATPKKAGKGAVVLMHDSGGNRAQTVAALDRYLPELQGKGYKFANLTEALGAPSALAPVSGLDLWKGRAWVWLVAASDSVTGVLVAGLAVTGSLVIARFGLMLLLSFAHARRTRRRGFAWGVPVTEPVTVLVPAYNEAKCITATVTSLTRSVHPIEIIVIDDGSTDDTAGIVERLGLPGVRVVRQENAGKPAALNRGIAHASHDIIVMMDGDTVFEAATVRELVQPFGDPRVGAVAGNAKVGNRDSLIGAWQHIEYVMGFNLDRRMYDMLRCMPTIPGAVGAFRRDALTRVGGMSEDTLAEDTDITMAIHRDGWHVVYAEKARAWTEAPESVAQLWSQRYRWSYGTMQAIWKHRHAFLERGASGRFGRVGLPLVSLFMVLAPLLAPLIDVFLLYGVVFGPTQKTLLAWLGVLGIQAVCAAYAFRLDKEPMTHLLSLPLQQLLYRQLMYVVLLQSWITALTGGRLRWQKLRRTGVLDAGGTPRGKDLAELRGDEPVPEGALGAGGNDGERRPVA
;
A
#
# COMPACT_ATOMS: atom_id res chain seq x y z
N THR A 1 61.74 15.69 -63.80
CA THR A 1 60.36 16.15 -64.02
C THR A 1 59.41 15.33 -63.15
N ALA A 2 58.60 16.03 -62.34
CA ALA A 2 57.47 15.57 -61.51
C ALA A 2 57.71 14.51 -60.39
N ARG A 3 57.76 15.01 -59.14
CA ARG A 3 57.62 14.25 -57.87
C ARG A 3 56.13 14.11 -57.48
N PRO A 4 55.73 13.04 -56.78
CA PRO A 4 54.36 12.83 -56.30
C PRO A 4 54.07 13.54 -54.97
N GLY A 5 52.79 13.87 -54.75
CA GLY A 5 52.27 14.76 -53.70
C GLY A 5 52.23 14.21 -52.26
N PRO A 6 51.88 15.05 -51.27
CA PRO A 6 52.10 14.77 -49.86
C PRO A 6 50.92 14.07 -49.16
N ARG A 7 51.30 13.23 -48.20
CA ARG A 7 50.44 12.47 -47.27
C ARG A 7 49.59 13.39 -46.39
N SER A 8 48.27 13.20 -46.36
CA SER A 8 47.37 13.81 -45.37
C SER A 8 47.07 12.83 -44.23
N ARG A 9 47.32 13.30 -43.00
CA ARG A 9 47.17 12.61 -41.71
C ARG A 9 45.74 12.11 -41.46
N ALA A 10 45.64 10.88 -40.96
CA ALA A 10 44.45 10.32 -40.32
C ALA A 10 44.13 11.08 -39.03
N GLY A 11 42.97 11.74 -38.98
CA GLY A 11 42.38 12.29 -37.77
C GLY A 11 41.29 11.35 -37.26
N SER A 12 41.53 10.73 -36.10
CA SER A 12 40.56 9.93 -35.37
C SER A 12 39.42 10.82 -34.86
N ARG A 13 38.25 10.75 -35.51
CA ARG A 13 37.03 11.31 -34.93
C ARG A 13 36.52 10.38 -33.84
N SER A 14 36.97 10.67 -32.62
CA SER A 14 36.34 10.25 -31.37
C SER A 14 34.85 10.59 -31.42
N ALA A 15 34.00 9.57 -31.59
CA ALA A 15 32.57 9.69 -31.39
C ALA A 15 32.32 9.91 -29.89
N SER A 16 32.20 11.18 -29.49
CA SER A 16 31.80 11.53 -28.13
C SER A 16 30.40 10.96 -27.87
N ARG A 17 30.35 9.83 -27.17
CA ARG A 17 29.15 9.22 -26.60
C ARG A 17 28.62 10.19 -25.54
N ARG A 18 27.85 11.19 -25.97
CA ARG A 18 27.10 12.09 -25.09
C ARG A 18 26.07 11.20 -24.38
N ARG A 19 26.41 10.74 -23.17
CA ARG A 19 25.47 10.10 -22.23
C ARG A 19 24.34 11.11 -22.02
N ARG A 20 23.28 11.01 -22.82
CA ARG A 20 21.98 11.60 -22.47
C ARG A 20 21.65 10.98 -21.12
N ARG A 21 21.73 11.77 -20.04
CA ARG A 21 21.11 11.41 -18.76
C ARG A 21 19.67 11.06 -19.10
N ARG A 22 19.35 9.77 -19.15
CA ARG A 22 17.97 9.30 -19.27
C ARG A 22 17.32 9.75 -17.97
N GLY A 23 16.69 10.92 -17.98
CA GLY A 23 15.79 11.30 -16.91
C GLY A 23 14.78 10.16 -16.73
N LEU A 24 14.44 9.85 -15.49
CA LEU A 24 13.37 8.90 -15.20
C LEU A 24 12.15 9.31 -16.05
N PRO A 25 11.64 8.45 -16.94
CA PRO A 25 10.53 8.82 -17.78
C PRO A 25 9.35 9.22 -16.88
N LEU A 26 8.59 10.25 -17.27
CA LEU A 26 7.56 10.92 -16.46
C LEU A 26 6.60 9.94 -15.76
N ARG A 27 6.37 8.77 -16.36
CA ARG A 27 5.64 7.61 -15.81
C ARG A 27 6.14 7.06 -14.47
N TYR A 28 7.41 7.25 -14.10
CA TYR A 28 7.90 6.87 -12.77
C TYR A 28 8.01 8.07 -11.83
N LEU A 29 8.03 9.30 -12.36
CA LEU A 29 8.18 10.51 -11.56
C LEU A 29 6.93 10.81 -10.74
N LEU A 30 5.74 10.79 -11.37
CA LEU A 30 4.48 11.15 -10.71
C LEU A 30 4.14 10.25 -9.51
N PRO A 31 4.25 8.91 -9.61
CA PRO A 31 3.91 8.05 -8.47
C PRO A 31 4.93 8.15 -7.34
N VAL A 32 6.21 8.32 -7.66
CA VAL A 32 7.26 8.55 -6.66
C VAL A 32 7.03 9.89 -5.96
N LEU A 33 6.69 10.96 -6.70
CA LEU A 33 6.37 12.25 -6.13
C LEU A 33 5.14 12.16 -5.21
N PHE A 34 4.08 11.46 -5.64
CA PHE A 34 2.91 11.22 -4.80
C PHE A 34 3.28 10.50 -3.50
N LEU A 35 4.08 9.43 -3.57
CA LEU A 35 4.57 8.71 -2.39
C LEU A 35 5.39 9.63 -1.47
N CYS A 36 6.30 10.44 -2.02
CA CYS A 36 7.09 11.40 -1.25
C CYS A 36 6.21 12.43 -0.54
N VAL A 37 5.17 12.93 -1.21
CA VAL A 37 4.21 13.88 -0.62
C VAL A 37 3.43 13.21 0.52
N VAL A 38 2.94 11.98 0.33
CA VAL A 38 2.23 11.24 1.39
C VAL A 38 3.14 11.00 2.60
N VAL A 39 4.39 10.57 2.38
CA VAL A 39 5.37 10.38 3.47
C VAL A 39 5.66 11.69 4.18
N ALA A 40 5.87 12.80 3.45
CA ALA A 40 6.10 14.10 4.04
C ALA A 40 4.90 14.59 4.88
N MET A 41 3.67 14.36 4.40
CA MET A 41 2.44 14.67 5.15
C MET A 41 2.32 13.83 6.42
N LEU A 42 2.63 12.53 6.35
CA LEU A 42 2.63 11.66 7.54
C LEU A 42 3.69 12.10 8.54
N MET A 43 4.90 12.46 8.09
CA MET A 43 5.97 12.97 8.96
C MET A 43 5.56 14.28 9.64
N LEU A 44 4.94 15.22 8.90
CA LEU A 44 4.44 16.47 9.45
C LEU A 44 3.35 16.21 10.50
N ARG A 45 2.36 15.37 10.17
CA ARG A 45 1.31 14.99 11.10
C ARG A 45 1.88 14.39 12.37
N GLY A 46 2.79 13.42 12.24
CA GLY A 46 3.43 12.74 13.36
C GLY A 46 4.24 13.69 14.23
N TYR A 47 4.95 14.63 13.62
CA TYR A 47 5.66 15.68 14.35
C TYR A 47 4.73 16.58 15.15
N VAL A 48 3.59 16.99 14.57
CA VAL A 48 2.61 17.88 15.23
C VAL A 48 1.73 17.15 16.27
N HIS A 49 1.57 15.83 16.13
CA HIS A 49 0.88 15.00 17.13
C HIS A 49 1.83 14.48 18.21
N SER A 50 3.10 14.90 18.18
CA SER A 50 4.13 14.41 19.10
C SER A 50 4.31 12.88 19.04
N GLU A 51 3.95 12.25 17.91
CA GLU A 51 4.26 10.84 17.59
C GLU A 51 5.74 10.70 17.17
N ILE A 52 6.37 11.80 16.70
CA ILE A 52 7.75 11.83 16.20
C ILE A 52 8.53 12.95 16.91
N MET A 53 9.72 12.63 17.41
CA MET A 53 10.64 13.58 18.08
C MET A 53 10.09 14.25 19.36
N ALA A 54 9.09 13.66 20.00
CA ALA A 54 8.68 14.04 21.34
C ALA A 54 9.71 13.52 22.36
N ASP A 55 10.08 14.37 23.32
CA ASP A 55 10.99 14.04 24.42
C ASP A 55 10.27 14.31 25.73
N HIS A 56 9.88 13.23 26.42
CA HIS A 56 9.14 13.29 27.68
C HIS A 56 10.04 13.05 28.90
N ARG A 57 11.36 13.09 28.72
CA ARG A 57 12.30 12.97 29.84
C ARG A 57 12.18 14.21 30.71
N ILE A 58 12.02 14.00 32.01
CA ILE A 58 11.99 15.04 33.03
C ILE A 58 13.22 14.85 33.90
N ARG A 59 13.98 15.93 34.11
CA ARG A 59 15.19 15.87 34.90
C ARG A 59 14.86 15.84 36.40
N PRO A 60 15.56 15.05 37.22
CA PRO A 60 15.53 15.24 38.68
C PRO A 60 16.16 16.59 39.07
N GLU A 61 15.70 17.15 40.18
CA GLU A 61 16.19 18.40 40.75
C GLU A 61 17.72 18.38 40.96
N ALA A 62 18.38 19.50 40.65
CA ALA A 62 19.80 19.70 40.90
C ALA A 62 20.04 20.72 42.03
N ALA A 63 21.31 20.88 42.41
CA ALA A 63 21.72 21.93 43.34
C ALA A 63 21.41 23.33 42.79
N THR A 64 21.22 24.30 43.68
CA THR A 64 20.83 25.68 43.38
C THR A 64 21.95 26.69 43.64
N ASP A 65 23.18 26.24 43.92
CA ASP A 65 24.30 27.06 44.37
C ASP A 65 24.76 28.12 43.35
N LYS A 66 24.42 27.98 42.06
CA LYS A 66 24.73 28.95 41.00
C LYS A 66 23.53 29.82 40.60
N VAL A 67 22.40 29.68 41.28
CA VAL A 67 21.20 30.50 41.07
C VAL A 67 21.24 31.67 42.06
N PRO A 68 21.15 32.93 41.60
CA PRO A 68 21.17 34.07 42.51
C PRO A 68 20.00 34.02 43.51
N GLU A 69 20.26 34.20 44.80
CA GLU A 69 19.23 34.19 45.86
C GLU A 69 18.06 35.13 45.57
N LYS A 70 18.33 36.32 45.00
CA LYS A 70 17.31 37.30 44.55
C LYS A 70 16.30 36.75 43.51
N ILE A 71 16.64 35.66 42.83
CA ILE A 71 15.75 34.95 41.89
C ILE A 71 14.96 33.88 42.64
N LEU A 72 15.62 33.07 43.48
CA LEU A 72 15.00 32.03 44.29
C LEU A 72 13.95 32.62 45.25
N ASP A 73 14.32 33.67 45.99
CA ASP A 73 13.44 34.42 46.89
C ASP A 73 12.57 35.45 46.16
N GLY A 74 12.70 35.53 44.84
CA GLY A 74 12.17 36.57 43.98
C GLY A 74 10.66 36.51 43.74
N GLY A 75 10.23 37.26 42.72
CA GLY A 75 8.88 37.13 42.15
C GLY A 75 8.81 36.13 41.00
N PRO A 76 7.59 35.71 40.60
CA PRO A 76 7.35 34.66 39.60
C PRO A 76 7.69 35.07 38.16
N VAL A 77 8.15 36.30 37.93
CA VAL A 77 8.46 36.82 36.60
C VAL A 77 9.95 37.15 36.55
N ILE A 78 10.70 36.40 35.78
CA ILE A 78 12.16 36.44 35.72
C ILE A 78 12.60 37.14 34.43
N ASP A 79 13.28 38.28 34.57
CA ASP A 79 13.86 39.05 33.47
C ASP A 79 15.38 38.89 33.42
N THR A 80 15.82 38.05 32.48
CA THR A 80 17.23 37.81 32.17
C THR A 80 17.68 38.50 30.87
N ARG A 81 16.84 39.35 30.28
CA ARG A 81 17.15 40.04 29.01
C ARG A 81 18.25 41.08 29.23
N ASP A 82 19.04 41.33 28.19
CA ASP A 82 20.18 42.27 28.22
C ASP A 82 21.20 42.00 29.35
N GLY A 83 21.31 40.77 29.84
CA GLY A 83 22.19 40.42 30.97
C GLY A 83 21.69 40.91 32.34
N LYS A 84 20.43 41.37 32.43
CA LYS A 84 19.77 41.65 33.71
C LYS A 84 19.52 40.34 34.45
N GLU A 85 19.32 40.42 35.76
CA GLU A 85 18.90 39.29 36.59
C GLU A 85 17.90 39.84 37.62
N LYS A 86 16.71 40.18 37.13
CA LYS A 86 15.64 40.76 37.94
C LYS A 86 14.49 39.79 38.07
N SER A 87 13.82 39.80 39.21
CA SER A 87 12.55 39.14 39.42
C SER A 87 11.48 40.19 39.76
N LEU A 88 10.27 40.04 39.20
CA LEU A 88 9.15 40.96 39.41
C LEU A 88 8.03 40.25 40.17
N ARG A 89 7.43 40.93 41.14
CA ARG A 89 6.27 40.46 41.89
C ARG A 89 4.99 41.06 41.31
N ILE A 90 3.90 40.30 41.40
CA ILE A 90 2.56 40.81 41.09
C ILE A 90 2.12 41.76 42.21
N PRO A 91 1.58 42.95 41.88
CA PRO A 91 1.06 43.87 42.88
C PRO A 91 -0.05 43.25 43.74
N ASP A 92 -0.18 43.73 44.97
CA ASP A 92 -1.22 43.29 45.89
C ASP A 92 -2.63 43.44 45.29
N HIS A 93 -3.53 42.54 45.70
CA HIS A 93 -4.89 42.40 45.20
C HIS A 93 -5.00 42.17 43.68
N ARG A 94 -3.95 41.65 43.02
CA ARG A 94 -4.01 41.21 41.62
C ARG A 94 -3.64 39.74 41.48
N ILE A 95 -4.42 38.99 40.70
CA ILE A 95 -4.14 37.60 40.36
C ILE A 95 -4.00 37.49 38.84
N VAL A 96 -2.90 36.87 38.41
CA VAL A 96 -2.67 36.48 37.02
C VAL A 96 -2.93 34.98 36.90
N LEU A 97 -4.07 34.62 36.31
CA LEU A 97 -4.34 33.23 35.96
C LEU A 97 -3.51 32.83 34.75
N THR A 98 -2.82 31.71 34.86
CA THR A 98 -2.03 31.13 33.77
C THR A 98 -2.51 29.73 33.43
N PHE A 99 -2.60 29.44 32.13
CA PHE A 99 -3.04 28.15 31.61
C PHE A 99 -1.98 27.55 30.68
N ASP A 100 -1.53 26.34 30.99
CA ASP A 100 -0.49 25.65 30.24
C ASP A 100 -1.05 24.49 29.38
N ASP A 101 -0.25 24.05 28.41
CA ASP A 101 -0.47 22.92 27.48
C ASP A 101 -1.52 23.10 26.37
N GLY A 102 -2.44 24.05 26.49
CA GLY A 102 -3.48 24.31 25.49
C GLY A 102 -2.97 24.85 24.15
N PRO A 103 -3.91 25.12 23.22
CA PRO A 103 -5.36 24.97 23.36
C PRO A 103 -5.90 23.55 23.10
N ASP A 104 -6.78 23.06 23.97
CA ASP A 104 -7.59 21.84 23.76
C ASP A 104 -8.97 22.18 23.16
N PRO A 105 -9.46 21.42 22.16
CA PRO A 105 -10.73 21.73 21.47
C PRO A 105 -11.98 21.57 22.34
N THR A 106 -11.89 20.88 23.48
CA THR A 106 -13.01 20.61 24.39
C THR A 106 -12.97 21.53 25.61
N TRP A 107 -11.79 21.70 26.22
CA TRP A 107 -11.65 22.35 27.52
C TRP A 107 -11.34 23.84 27.44
N THR A 108 -10.41 24.25 26.57
CA THR A 108 -10.08 25.67 26.38
C THR A 108 -11.30 26.55 26.07
N PRO A 109 -12.26 26.17 25.19
CA PRO A 109 -13.46 26.96 24.98
C PRO A 109 -14.26 27.20 26.26
N ARG A 110 -14.35 26.19 27.13
CA ARG A 110 -15.11 26.27 28.39
C ARG A 110 -14.41 27.14 29.43
N VAL A 111 -13.08 27.08 29.48
CA VAL A 111 -12.27 27.98 30.30
C VAL A 111 -12.48 29.43 29.86
N LEU A 112 -12.39 29.71 28.55
CA LEU A 112 -12.65 31.03 27.98
C LEU A 112 -14.07 31.53 28.29
N ASP A 113 -15.08 30.66 28.20
CA ASP A 113 -16.47 31.01 28.53
C ASP A 113 -16.64 31.41 30.00
N VAL A 114 -15.97 30.72 30.93
CA VAL A 114 -15.98 31.06 32.37
C VAL A 114 -15.26 32.38 32.62
N LEU A 115 -14.07 32.57 32.04
CA LEU A 115 -13.32 33.83 32.17
C LEU A 115 -14.13 35.02 31.66
N LYS A 116 -14.77 34.87 30.50
CA LYS A 116 -15.66 35.88 29.92
C LYS A 116 -16.86 36.20 30.80
N ARG A 117 -17.50 35.17 31.38
CA ARG A 117 -18.66 35.32 32.29
C ARG A 117 -18.32 36.17 33.52
N HIS A 118 -17.12 36.00 34.06
CA HIS A 118 -16.66 36.70 35.27
C HIS A 118 -15.78 37.92 34.97
N HIS A 119 -15.75 38.38 33.71
CA HIS A 119 -14.97 39.55 33.27
C HIS A 119 -13.48 39.49 33.69
N ALA A 120 -12.88 38.30 33.58
CA ALA A 120 -11.49 38.05 33.96
C ALA A 120 -10.60 37.85 32.73
N HIS A 121 -9.40 38.42 32.75
CA HIS A 121 -8.34 38.11 31.79
C HIS A 121 -7.32 37.13 32.37
N ALA A 122 -6.60 36.45 31.48
CA ALA A 122 -5.64 35.39 31.81
C ALA A 122 -4.50 35.38 30.79
N THR A 123 -3.44 34.63 31.09
CA THR A 123 -2.29 34.44 30.20
C THR A 123 -2.16 32.96 29.84
N PHE A 124 -2.22 32.61 28.56
CA PHE A 124 -2.16 31.21 28.10
C PHE A 124 -0.77 30.89 27.56
N PHE A 125 -0.06 29.93 28.16
CA PHE A 125 1.20 29.40 27.65
C PHE A 125 0.92 28.20 26.76
N VAL A 126 0.84 28.46 25.46
CA VAL A 126 0.41 27.45 24.49
C VAL A 126 1.57 26.70 23.89
N THR A 127 1.35 25.42 23.60
CA THR A 127 2.29 24.60 22.84
C THR A 127 2.09 24.84 21.35
N GLY A 128 3.18 24.81 20.58
CA GLY A 128 3.13 25.03 19.15
C GLY A 128 2.37 23.94 18.38
N THR A 129 2.41 22.70 18.87
CA THR A 129 1.61 21.58 18.34
C THR A 129 0.11 21.88 18.43
N MET A 130 -0.37 22.31 19.59
CA MET A 130 -1.78 22.61 19.82
C MET A 130 -2.22 23.90 19.13
N ALA A 131 -1.38 24.94 19.15
CA ALA A 131 -1.64 26.19 18.42
C ALA A 131 -1.75 25.97 16.91
N SER A 132 -0.98 25.02 16.34
CA SER A 132 -1.03 24.65 14.93
C SER A 132 -2.30 23.88 14.56
N ARG A 133 -2.79 23.02 15.47
CA ARG A 133 -3.97 22.16 15.26
C ARG A 133 -5.28 22.91 15.51
N TYR A 134 -5.29 23.83 16.48
CA TYR A 134 -6.49 24.56 16.90
C TYR A 134 -6.31 26.10 16.82
N PRO A 135 -5.94 26.65 15.65
CA PRO A 135 -5.62 28.06 15.48
C PRO A 135 -6.81 28.99 15.76
N ALA A 136 -8.04 28.48 15.65
CA ALA A 136 -9.25 29.24 15.95
C ALA A 136 -9.36 29.62 17.44
N LEU A 137 -8.87 28.75 18.34
CA LEU A 137 -8.88 29.02 19.78
C LEU A 137 -7.81 30.03 20.17
N VAL A 138 -6.64 29.99 19.55
CA VAL A 138 -5.61 31.03 19.70
C VAL A 138 -6.15 32.39 19.26
N ARG A 139 -6.86 32.48 18.13
CA ARG A 139 -7.52 33.74 17.71
C ARG A 139 -8.55 34.22 18.72
N ARG A 140 -9.33 33.29 19.28
CA ARG A 140 -10.33 33.61 20.28
C ARG A 140 -9.70 34.17 21.56
N MET A 141 -8.62 33.56 22.05
CA MET A 141 -7.85 34.06 23.21
C MET A 141 -7.43 35.53 23.00
N VAL A 142 -6.79 35.83 21.86
CA VAL A 142 -6.36 37.21 21.54
C VAL A 142 -7.55 38.16 21.42
N ALA A 143 -8.62 37.74 20.72
CA ALA A 143 -9.80 38.57 20.49
C ALA A 143 -10.58 38.88 21.77
N GLU A 144 -10.53 38.00 22.78
CA GLU A 144 -11.18 38.16 24.08
C GLU A 144 -10.31 38.91 25.10
N GLY A 145 -9.12 39.39 24.72
CA GLY A 145 -8.26 40.23 25.58
C GLY A 145 -7.26 39.46 26.45
N HIS A 146 -7.13 38.15 26.23
CA HIS A 146 -6.13 37.33 26.92
C HIS A 146 -4.74 37.51 26.31
N GLU A 147 -3.71 37.31 27.13
CA GLU A 147 -2.32 37.32 26.66
C GLU A 147 -1.86 35.88 26.36
N ILE A 148 -0.91 35.73 25.44
CA ILE A 148 -0.40 34.41 25.03
C ILE A 148 1.11 34.39 25.20
N GLY A 149 1.64 33.34 25.81
CA GLY A 149 3.05 33.03 25.94
C GLY A 149 3.42 31.73 25.24
N LEU A 150 4.73 31.52 25.05
CA LEU A 150 5.24 30.29 24.48
C LEU A 150 5.44 29.22 25.57
N HIS A 151 5.00 28.00 25.30
CA HIS A 151 5.30 26.81 26.09
C HIS A 151 6.04 25.75 25.26
N THR A 152 7.01 26.19 24.44
CA THR A 152 7.72 25.39 23.41
C THR A 152 6.81 24.81 22.31
N PHE A 153 7.37 24.12 21.31
CA PHE A 153 6.58 23.51 20.25
C PHE A 153 6.07 22.12 20.65
N ASN A 154 6.96 21.26 21.17
CA ASN A 154 6.69 19.84 21.49
C ASN A 154 6.77 19.49 22.99
N HIS A 155 6.80 20.49 23.88
CA HIS A 155 6.85 20.29 25.34
C HIS A 155 8.06 19.49 25.88
N PRO A 156 9.30 19.64 25.36
CA PRO A 156 10.47 18.97 25.96
C PRO A 156 10.99 19.71 27.20
N ASP A 157 11.60 18.98 28.12
CA ASP A 157 12.44 19.59 29.17
C ASP A 157 13.69 20.20 28.52
N LEU A 158 13.78 21.53 28.55
CA LEU A 158 14.85 22.30 27.91
C LEU A 158 16.22 22.07 28.55
N SER A 159 16.29 21.56 29.77
CA SER A 159 17.54 21.27 30.48
C SER A 159 18.34 20.12 29.86
N TYR A 160 17.69 19.30 29.03
CA TYR A 160 18.33 18.23 28.24
C TYR A 160 18.66 18.64 26.81
N GLN A 161 18.26 19.84 26.38
CA GLN A 161 18.30 20.21 24.97
C GLN A 161 19.51 21.07 24.63
N SER A 162 19.98 20.94 23.40
CA SER A 162 20.97 21.86 22.84
C SER A 162 20.36 23.24 22.58
N LYS A 163 21.18 24.29 22.58
CA LYS A 163 20.74 25.66 22.23
C LYS A 163 20.02 25.73 20.89
N THR A 164 20.51 24.97 19.90
CA THR A 164 19.86 24.86 18.58
C THR A 164 18.46 24.26 18.66
N ARG A 165 18.25 23.23 19.48
CA ARG A 165 16.90 22.65 19.68
C ARG A 165 15.99 23.64 20.41
N ILE A 166 16.50 24.35 21.42
CA ILE A 166 15.75 25.40 22.12
C ILE A 166 15.29 26.48 21.13
N ASP A 167 16.20 26.99 20.28
CA ASP A 167 15.84 27.98 19.27
C ASP A 167 14.77 27.48 18.30
N TRP A 168 14.83 26.20 17.94
CA TRP A 168 13.86 25.57 17.05
C TRP A 168 12.47 25.51 17.69
N GLU A 169 12.39 25.04 18.95
CA GLU A 169 11.15 24.99 19.74
C GLU A 169 10.49 26.37 19.88
N LEU A 170 11.28 27.41 20.18
CA LEU A 170 10.77 28.78 20.31
C LEU A 170 10.32 29.34 18.96
N SER A 171 11.16 29.21 17.92
CA SER A 171 10.89 29.82 16.61
C SER A 171 9.68 29.17 15.92
N GLN A 172 9.51 27.86 16.06
CA GLN A 172 8.33 27.17 15.53
C GLN A 172 7.06 27.51 16.29
N ASN A 173 7.14 27.66 17.62
CA ASN A 173 5.96 28.06 18.38
C ASN A 173 5.55 29.50 18.00
N GLN A 174 6.50 30.42 17.80
CA GLN A 174 6.21 31.75 17.23
C GLN A 174 5.60 31.67 15.83
N LEU A 175 6.10 30.78 14.97
CA LEU A 175 5.53 30.57 13.63
C LEU A 175 4.07 30.08 13.70
N ALA A 176 3.76 29.19 14.65
CA ALA A 176 2.41 28.71 14.90
C ALA A 176 1.49 29.86 15.37
N LEU A 177 1.93 30.71 16.30
CA LEU A 177 1.17 31.89 16.73
C LEU A 177 0.96 32.92 15.61
N ALA A 178 1.99 33.19 14.82
CA ALA A 178 1.91 34.08 13.68
C ALA A 178 0.88 33.55 12.67
N GLY A 179 0.87 32.25 12.40
CA GLY A 179 -0.12 31.62 11.52
C GLY A 179 -1.53 31.58 12.08
N ALA A 180 -1.66 31.30 13.38
CA ALA A 180 -2.93 31.13 14.04
C ALA A 180 -3.67 32.46 14.20
N ALA A 181 -3.01 33.46 14.79
CA ALA A 181 -3.61 34.72 15.20
C ALA A 181 -2.91 35.99 14.68
N GLY A 182 -1.84 35.86 13.91
CA GLY A 182 -1.12 37.02 13.37
C GLY A 182 -0.36 37.82 14.41
N VAL A 183 0.05 37.16 15.50
CA VAL A 183 0.78 37.76 16.62
C VAL A 183 2.05 36.98 16.94
N ARG A 184 2.99 37.65 17.60
CA ARG A 184 4.14 37.06 18.29
C ARG A 184 4.15 37.54 19.73
N THR A 185 4.80 36.80 20.61
CA THR A 185 4.87 37.12 22.04
C THR A 185 6.30 37.21 22.56
N SER A 186 6.53 38.03 23.59
CA SER A 186 7.77 38.01 24.38
C SER A 186 7.66 37.24 25.68
N LEU A 187 6.55 36.54 25.94
CA LEU A 187 6.39 35.71 27.15
C LEU A 187 6.77 34.26 26.87
N PHE A 188 7.41 33.62 27.85
CA PHE A 188 7.79 32.22 27.81
C PHE A 188 7.61 31.57 29.18
N ARG A 189 7.10 30.34 29.19
CA ARG A 189 7.12 29.46 30.36
C ARG A 189 7.85 28.17 30.02
N PRO A 190 8.87 27.75 30.78
CA PRO A 190 9.54 26.48 30.55
C PRO A 190 8.61 25.31 30.92
N PRO A 191 8.52 24.27 30.08
CA PRO A 191 7.90 23.00 30.46
C PRO A 191 8.51 22.45 31.76
N TYR A 192 7.67 21.86 32.61
CA TYR A 192 8.03 21.23 33.88
C TYR A 192 8.66 22.16 34.95
N SER A 193 8.63 23.49 34.76
CA SER A 193 9.12 24.46 35.73
C SER A 193 7.96 25.28 36.29
N SER A 194 7.63 25.06 37.56
CA SER A 194 6.49 25.68 38.23
C SER A 194 6.89 26.85 39.12
N PHE A 195 7.96 26.77 39.92
CA PHE A 195 8.27 27.83 40.89
C PHE A 195 9.63 28.50 40.64
N ALA A 196 9.80 29.72 41.15
CA ALA A 196 11.06 30.47 41.03
C ALA A 196 12.18 29.86 41.89
N ASP A 197 11.83 29.30 43.04
CA ASP A 197 12.72 28.57 43.96
C ASP A 197 13.04 27.14 43.47
N ALA A 198 12.24 26.60 42.54
CA ALA A 198 12.56 25.37 41.82
C ALA A 198 13.60 25.57 40.68
N MET A 199 14.08 26.80 40.48
CA MET A 199 15.16 27.08 39.53
C MET A 199 16.49 26.54 40.09
N ASP A 200 17.19 25.74 39.29
CA ASP A 200 18.41 25.05 39.67
C ASP A 200 19.60 25.36 38.73
N ASP A 201 20.77 24.80 39.04
CA ASP A 201 22.01 24.96 38.28
C ASP A 201 21.94 24.53 36.80
N LYS A 202 20.86 23.84 36.42
CA LYS A 202 20.68 23.24 35.10
C LYS A 202 19.64 24.00 34.29
N SER A 203 18.59 24.48 34.93
CA SER A 203 17.55 25.32 34.36
C SER A 203 17.96 26.81 34.31
N TRP A 204 18.80 27.29 35.23
CA TRP A 204 19.22 28.69 35.25
C TRP A 204 20.00 29.14 34.00
N PRO A 205 20.98 28.38 33.47
CA PRO A 205 21.61 28.71 32.18
C PRO A 205 20.61 28.76 31.02
N VAL A 206 19.56 27.93 31.05
CA VAL A 206 18.48 27.94 30.06
C VAL A 206 17.68 29.23 30.19
N ALA A 207 17.25 29.61 31.39
CA ALA A 207 16.54 30.87 31.63
C ALA A 207 17.33 32.10 31.14
N LYS A 208 18.66 32.13 31.36
CA LYS A 208 19.52 33.19 30.80
C LYS A 208 19.59 33.16 29.28
N TYR A 209 19.66 31.96 28.69
CA TYR A 209 19.66 31.81 27.24
C TYR A 209 18.35 32.28 26.61
N ILE A 210 17.21 31.90 27.19
CA ILE A 210 15.87 32.37 26.81
C ILE A 210 15.77 33.90 26.89
N GLY A 211 16.29 34.51 27.97
CA GLY A 211 16.38 35.96 28.11
C GLY A 211 17.23 36.62 27.01
N SER A 212 18.35 36.01 26.62
CA SER A 212 19.18 36.50 25.50
C SER A 212 18.47 36.47 24.14
N ARG A 213 17.38 35.69 24.03
CA ARG A 213 16.49 35.65 22.86
C ARG A 213 15.31 36.65 22.97
N GLY A 214 15.26 37.46 24.03
CA GLY A 214 14.28 38.53 24.21
C GLY A 214 13.00 38.13 24.94
N TYR A 215 12.95 36.94 25.52
CA TYR A 215 11.78 36.45 26.25
C TYR A 215 11.84 36.77 27.75
N LEU A 216 10.69 37.02 28.33
CA LEU A 216 10.46 37.10 29.76
C LEU A 216 10.00 35.72 30.26
N THR A 217 10.72 35.15 31.23
CA THR A 217 10.39 33.84 31.78
C THR A 217 9.36 33.99 32.89
N VAL A 218 8.25 33.27 32.79
CA VAL A 218 7.12 33.35 33.72
C VAL A 218 6.91 31.99 34.38
N VAL A 219 7.08 31.93 35.69
CA VAL A 219 6.77 30.78 36.56
C VAL A 219 5.55 31.13 37.41
N ASN A 220 5.21 30.36 38.44
CA ASN A 220 4.05 30.59 39.32
C ASN A 220 4.43 30.76 40.80
N ASN A 221 3.50 31.33 41.56
CA ASN A 221 3.55 31.38 43.02
C ASN A 221 2.71 30.26 43.64
N ASP A 222 1.58 29.98 43.03
CA ASP A 222 0.60 29.01 43.51
C ASP A 222 0.28 28.07 42.34
N ASP A 223 0.40 26.76 42.57
CA ASP A 223 0.01 25.73 41.62
C ASP A 223 -1.30 25.12 42.10
N SER A 224 -2.32 25.11 41.24
CA SER A 224 -3.61 24.52 41.56
C SER A 224 -3.59 22.98 41.62
N GLU A 225 -2.55 22.35 41.06
CA GLU A 225 -2.39 20.91 40.87
C GLU A 225 -3.57 20.26 40.14
N ASP A 226 -4.31 21.06 39.37
CA ASP A 226 -5.55 20.64 38.72
C ASP A 226 -5.36 19.49 37.73
N TRP A 227 -4.17 19.37 37.14
CA TRP A 227 -3.77 18.26 36.27
C TRP A 227 -3.90 16.90 36.96
N GLN A 228 -3.66 16.81 38.29
CA GLN A 228 -3.83 15.58 39.07
C GLN A 228 -5.31 15.22 39.32
N ARG A 229 -6.22 16.18 39.13
CA ARG A 229 -7.67 16.08 39.42
C ARG A 229 -7.98 15.83 40.91
N PRO A 230 -7.45 16.65 41.84
CA PRO A 230 -7.59 16.42 43.28
C PRO A 230 -8.97 16.81 43.86
N GLY A 231 -9.91 17.27 43.03
CA GLY A 231 -11.22 17.77 43.44
C GLY A 231 -11.32 19.30 43.43
N VAL A 232 -12.54 19.81 43.26
CA VAL A 232 -12.80 21.26 43.08
C VAL A 232 -12.34 22.10 44.27
N GLU A 233 -12.64 21.67 45.50
CA GLU A 233 -12.25 22.41 46.72
C GLU A 233 -10.72 22.50 46.86
N THR A 234 -10.02 21.39 46.59
CA THR A 234 -8.56 21.34 46.67
C THR A 234 -7.92 22.27 45.64
N ILE A 235 -8.45 22.29 44.40
CA ILE A 235 -7.98 23.21 43.34
C ILE A 235 -8.14 24.67 43.79
N ILE A 236 -9.29 25.02 44.38
CA ILE A 236 -9.56 26.38 44.90
C ILE A 236 -8.60 26.73 46.04
N ALA A 237 -8.41 25.84 46.99
CA ALA A 237 -7.53 26.05 48.15
C ALA A 237 -6.04 26.18 47.75
N ASN A 238 -5.63 25.41 46.75
CA ASN A 238 -4.28 25.45 46.19
C ASN A 238 -4.04 26.73 45.38
N ALA A 239 -5.02 27.15 44.56
CA ALA A 239 -4.97 28.37 43.77
C ALA A 239 -5.08 29.66 44.59
N THR A 240 -5.56 29.61 45.84
CA THR A 240 -5.74 30.80 46.68
C THR A 240 -4.41 31.22 47.32
N PRO A 241 -3.97 32.49 47.16
CA PRO A 241 -2.73 32.98 47.77
C PRO A 241 -2.73 32.77 49.29
N LYS A 242 -1.66 32.18 49.83
CA LYS A 242 -1.57 31.84 51.26
C LYS A 242 -1.62 33.04 52.21
N LYS A 243 -1.25 34.24 51.73
CA LYS A 243 -1.39 35.51 52.46
C LYS A 243 -2.49 36.35 51.82
N ALA A 244 -3.49 36.72 52.62
CA ALA A 244 -4.57 37.60 52.20
C ALA A 244 -4.02 38.95 51.68
N GLY A 245 -4.60 39.46 50.60
CA GLY A 245 -4.19 40.69 49.92
C GLY A 245 -2.97 40.55 49.02
N LYS A 246 -2.16 39.49 49.14
CA LYS A 246 -0.95 39.31 48.31
C LYS A 246 -1.32 38.95 46.88
N GLY A 247 -0.66 39.58 45.91
CA GLY A 247 -0.78 39.23 44.49
C GLY A 247 -0.05 37.93 44.13
N ALA A 248 -0.51 37.24 43.08
CA ALA A 248 0.04 35.95 42.67
C ALA A 248 -0.09 35.67 41.16
N VAL A 249 0.83 34.86 40.65
CA VAL A 249 0.66 34.11 39.39
C VAL A 249 0.20 32.70 39.74
N VAL A 250 -0.97 32.30 39.26
CA VAL A 250 -1.60 31.00 39.57
C VAL A 250 -1.53 30.09 38.34
N LEU A 251 -0.99 28.88 38.50
CA LEU A 251 -0.93 27.87 37.44
C LEU A 251 -2.18 26.97 37.43
N MET A 252 -2.78 26.84 36.25
CA MET A 252 -3.86 25.92 35.91
C MET A 252 -3.58 25.29 34.53
N HIS A 253 -4.36 24.28 34.13
CA HIS A 253 -4.21 23.62 32.83
C HIS A 253 -5.53 23.61 32.06
N ASP A 254 -5.48 23.98 30.78
CA ASP A 254 -6.63 23.91 29.88
C ASP A 254 -6.54 22.72 28.88
N SER A 255 -5.55 21.85 29.06
CA SER A 255 -5.27 20.65 28.26
C SER A 255 -4.79 19.48 29.14
N GLY A 256 -4.18 18.44 28.56
CA GLY A 256 -3.59 17.33 29.32
C GLY A 256 -4.60 16.32 29.88
N GLY A 257 -5.79 16.22 29.30
CA GLY A 257 -6.84 15.26 29.70
C GLY A 257 -8.13 15.94 30.16
N ASN A 258 -8.92 15.26 31.00
CA ASN A 258 -10.22 15.79 31.45
C ASN A 258 -10.04 16.96 32.46
N ARG A 259 -10.46 18.17 32.06
CA ARG A 259 -10.39 19.41 32.87
C ARG A 259 -11.72 19.86 33.48
N ALA A 260 -12.69 18.96 33.67
CA ALA A 260 -13.99 19.32 34.24
C ALA A 260 -13.88 19.97 35.64
N GLN A 261 -12.99 19.46 36.49
CA GLN A 261 -12.76 20.02 37.83
C GLN A 261 -12.13 21.42 37.76
N THR A 262 -11.18 21.65 36.83
CA THR A 262 -10.58 22.97 36.60
C THR A 262 -11.65 24.00 36.24
N VAL A 263 -12.54 23.68 35.28
CA VAL A 263 -13.61 24.58 34.85
C VAL A 263 -14.58 24.88 36.00
N ALA A 264 -14.98 23.86 36.77
CA ALA A 264 -15.88 24.02 37.91
C ALA A 264 -15.24 24.82 39.07
N ALA A 265 -13.94 24.61 39.32
CA ALA A 265 -13.18 25.38 40.30
C ALA A 265 -13.07 26.84 39.88
N LEU A 266 -12.75 27.10 38.60
CA LEU A 266 -12.63 28.46 38.08
C LEU A 266 -13.94 29.26 38.24
N ASP A 267 -15.09 28.64 37.95
CA ASP A 267 -16.41 29.28 38.03
C ASP A 267 -16.80 29.68 39.46
N ARG A 268 -16.20 29.03 40.47
CA ARG A 268 -16.37 29.36 41.90
C ARG A 268 -15.28 30.29 42.43
N TYR A 269 -14.04 30.06 42.02
CA TYR A 269 -12.85 30.77 42.47
C TYR A 269 -12.89 32.25 42.09
N LEU A 270 -13.27 32.56 40.84
CA LEU A 270 -13.32 33.94 40.34
C LEU A 270 -14.24 34.85 41.17
N PRO A 271 -15.54 34.53 41.36
CA PRO A 271 -16.44 35.40 42.12
C PRO A 271 -16.05 35.47 43.62
N GLU A 272 -15.54 34.39 44.21
CA GLU A 272 -15.10 34.40 45.61
C GLU A 272 -13.95 35.40 45.85
N LEU A 273 -12.93 35.38 44.98
CA LEU A 273 -11.76 36.24 45.12
C LEU A 273 -12.06 37.67 44.68
N GLN A 274 -12.91 37.87 43.67
CA GLN A 274 -13.44 39.19 43.32
C GLN A 274 -14.20 39.83 44.50
N GLY A 275 -15.01 39.05 45.21
CA GLY A 275 -15.69 39.49 46.44
C GLY A 275 -14.73 39.90 47.57
N LYS A 276 -13.50 39.35 47.57
CA LYS A 276 -12.40 39.72 48.49
C LYS A 276 -11.54 40.88 47.95
N GLY A 277 -11.95 41.52 46.86
CA GLY A 277 -11.30 42.69 46.28
C GLY A 277 -10.14 42.40 45.31
N TYR A 278 -9.94 41.14 44.91
CA TYR A 278 -8.93 40.80 43.91
C TYR A 278 -9.38 41.16 42.49
N LYS A 279 -8.42 41.60 41.66
CA LYS A 279 -8.61 41.83 40.22
C LYS A 279 -7.88 40.76 39.41
N PHE A 280 -8.54 40.26 38.38
CA PHE A 280 -7.99 39.25 37.46
C PHE A 280 -7.59 39.91 36.15
N ALA A 281 -6.28 39.94 35.90
CA ALA A 281 -5.68 40.60 34.74
C ALA A 281 -4.70 39.65 34.04
N ASN A 282 -4.43 39.91 32.75
CA ASN A 282 -3.29 39.25 32.10
C ASN A 282 -1.96 39.78 32.69
N LEU A 283 -0.84 39.16 32.33
CA LEU A 283 0.44 39.43 32.99
C LEU A 283 0.90 40.88 32.83
N THR A 284 0.91 41.40 31.60
CA THR A 284 1.38 42.76 31.34
C THR A 284 0.45 43.82 31.93
N GLU A 285 -0.87 43.59 31.91
CA GLU A 285 -1.86 44.44 32.59
C GLU A 285 -1.64 44.46 34.11
N ALA A 286 -1.38 43.30 34.72
CA ALA A 286 -1.12 43.20 36.15
C ALA A 286 0.15 43.96 36.56
N LEU A 287 1.19 43.94 35.73
CA LEU A 287 2.46 44.63 35.94
C LEU A 287 2.46 46.11 35.50
N GLY A 288 1.40 46.59 34.83
CA GLY A 288 1.36 47.94 34.25
C GLY A 288 2.36 48.12 33.10
N ALA A 289 2.68 47.04 32.38
CA ALA A 289 3.62 47.03 31.25
C ALA A 289 2.89 47.06 29.90
N PRO A 290 3.56 47.47 28.80
CA PRO A 290 3.02 47.29 27.45
C PRO A 290 2.75 45.81 27.16
N SER A 291 1.76 45.53 26.29
CA SER A 291 1.43 44.16 25.90
C SER A 291 2.65 43.43 25.35
N ALA A 292 2.81 42.17 25.75
CA ALA A 292 3.84 41.30 25.21
C ALA A 292 3.52 40.82 23.79
N LEU A 293 2.28 41.03 23.32
CA LEU A 293 1.85 40.67 21.97
C LEU A 293 2.19 41.79 20.98
N ALA A 294 2.85 41.41 19.89
CA ALA A 294 3.09 42.30 18.75
C ALA A 294 2.47 41.71 17.49
N PRO A 295 1.82 42.53 16.64
CA PRO A 295 1.29 42.07 15.37
C PRO A 295 2.42 41.62 14.42
N VAL A 296 2.11 40.63 13.59
CA VAL A 296 2.99 40.08 12.54
C VAL A 296 2.36 40.35 11.19
N SER A 297 3.14 40.86 10.24
CA SER A 297 2.71 41.22 8.89
C SER A 297 3.68 40.70 7.83
N GLY A 298 3.31 40.86 6.55
CA GLY A 298 4.19 40.53 5.42
C GLY A 298 4.53 39.04 5.32
N LEU A 299 5.80 38.75 5.00
CA LEU A 299 6.26 37.38 4.73
C LEU A 299 6.13 36.44 5.93
N ASP A 300 6.37 36.91 7.15
CA ASP A 300 6.34 36.04 8.32
C ASP A 300 4.92 35.59 8.69
N LEU A 301 3.91 36.46 8.46
CA LEU A 301 2.51 36.08 8.56
C LEU A 301 2.14 35.01 7.54
N TRP A 302 2.59 35.16 6.29
CA TRP A 302 2.32 34.18 5.23
C TRP A 302 3.02 32.83 5.49
N LYS A 303 4.25 32.83 6.00
CA LYS A 303 4.93 31.61 6.44
C LYS A 303 4.13 30.89 7.53
N GLY A 304 3.66 31.63 8.54
CA GLY A 304 2.83 31.08 9.61
C GLY A 304 1.51 30.51 9.08
N ARG A 305 0.80 31.24 8.21
CA ARG A 305 -0.45 30.76 7.60
C ARG A 305 -0.24 29.51 6.75
N ALA A 306 0.84 29.47 5.96
CA ALA A 306 1.22 28.30 5.18
C ALA A 306 1.51 27.09 6.09
N TRP A 307 2.20 27.30 7.21
CA TRP A 307 2.42 26.26 8.22
C TRP A 307 1.11 25.69 8.76
N VAL A 308 0.22 26.54 9.29
CA VAL A 308 -1.09 26.11 9.83
C VAL A 308 -1.93 25.40 8.76
N TRP A 309 -1.92 25.89 7.53
CA TRP A 309 -2.60 25.24 6.41
C TRP A 309 -2.02 23.85 6.09
N LEU A 310 -0.70 23.71 6.06
CA LEU A 310 -0.03 22.42 5.82
C LEU A 310 -0.36 21.40 6.91
N VAL A 311 -0.41 21.82 8.17
CA VAL A 311 -0.83 20.96 9.28
C VAL A 311 -2.27 20.48 9.09
N ALA A 312 -3.22 21.40 8.85
CA ALA A 312 -4.62 21.05 8.63
C ALA A 312 -4.82 20.16 7.40
N ALA A 313 -4.09 20.42 6.32
CA ALA A 313 -4.09 19.59 5.11
C ALA A 313 -3.54 18.19 5.40
N SER A 314 -2.45 18.08 6.17
CA SER A 314 -1.85 16.79 6.52
C SER A 314 -2.81 15.92 7.34
N ASP A 315 -3.54 16.50 8.29
CA ASP A 315 -4.54 15.80 9.09
C ASP A 315 -5.73 15.35 8.24
N SER A 316 -6.26 16.25 7.43
CA SER A 316 -7.43 15.97 6.58
C SER A 316 -7.12 14.89 5.55
N VAL A 317 -6.00 15.01 4.83
CA VAL A 317 -5.58 14.03 3.82
C VAL A 317 -5.30 12.69 4.45
N THR A 318 -4.58 12.65 5.59
CA THR A 318 -4.33 11.39 6.30
C THR A 318 -5.64 10.74 6.74
N GLY A 319 -6.60 11.51 7.25
CA GLY A 319 -7.93 11.02 7.62
C GLY A 319 -8.69 10.39 6.45
N VAL A 320 -8.69 11.06 5.28
CA VAL A 320 -9.30 10.53 4.05
C VAL A 320 -8.60 9.24 3.58
N LEU A 321 -7.27 9.20 3.61
CA LEU A 321 -6.50 8.02 3.25
C LEU A 321 -6.80 6.84 4.18
N VAL A 322 -6.83 7.07 5.50
CA VAL A 322 -7.18 6.04 6.49
C VAL A 322 -8.60 5.53 6.27
N ALA A 323 -9.57 6.41 6.03
CA ALA A 323 -10.95 6.02 5.74
C ALA A 323 -11.04 5.20 4.44
N GLY A 324 -10.36 5.63 3.38
CA GLY A 324 -10.31 4.90 2.10
C GLY A 324 -9.65 3.53 2.23
N LEU A 325 -8.57 3.43 3.01
CA LEU A 325 -7.92 2.16 3.31
C LEU A 325 -8.81 1.24 4.16
N ALA A 326 -9.53 1.79 5.14
CA ALA A 326 -10.48 1.02 5.94
C ALA A 326 -11.60 0.45 5.08
N VAL A 327 -12.23 1.26 4.23
CA VAL A 327 -13.26 0.81 3.27
C VAL A 327 -12.71 -0.27 2.35
N THR A 328 -11.55 -0.03 1.73
CA THR A 328 -10.92 -1.01 0.82
C THR A 328 -10.57 -2.31 1.55
N GLY A 329 -10.03 -2.22 2.76
CA GLY A 329 -9.70 -3.37 3.60
C GLY A 329 -10.94 -4.18 3.97
N SER A 330 -12.03 -3.53 4.39
CA SER A 330 -13.31 -4.19 4.66
C SER A 330 -13.87 -4.89 3.42
N LEU A 331 -13.80 -4.26 2.24
CA LEU A 331 -14.24 -4.86 0.99
C LEU A 331 -13.40 -6.09 0.60
N VAL A 332 -12.08 -6.04 0.81
CA VAL A 332 -11.18 -7.18 0.56
C VAL A 332 -11.47 -8.33 1.53
N ILE A 333 -11.68 -8.05 2.81
CA ILE A 333 -12.05 -9.06 3.81
C ILE A 333 -13.42 -9.67 3.48
N ALA A 334 -14.41 -8.85 3.13
CA ALA A 334 -15.73 -9.31 2.71
C ALA A 334 -15.64 -10.19 1.46
N ARG A 335 -14.81 -9.82 0.48
CA ARG A 335 -14.54 -10.64 -0.70
C ARG A 335 -13.93 -12.00 -0.31
N PHE A 336 -12.94 -12.04 0.59
CA PHE A 336 -12.38 -13.32 1.05
C PHE A 336 -13.43 -14.20 1.73
N GLY A 337 -14.29 -13.63 2.58
CA GLY A 337 -15.42 -14.34 3.17
C GLY A 337 -16.38 -14.91 2.10
N LEU A 338 -16.70 -14.09 1.09
CA LEU A 338 -17.55 -14.51 -0.03
C LEU A 338 -16.90 -15.62 -0.87
N MET A 339 -15.60 -15.51 -1.15
CA MET A 339 -14.82 -16.54 -1.85
C MET A 339 -14.87 -17.87 -1.12
N LEU A 340 -14.64 -17.88 0.20
CA LEU A 340 -14.70 -19.10 1.01
C LEU A 340 -16.09 -19.72 1.01
N LEU A 341 -17.13 -18.90 1.25
CA LEU A 341 -18.52 -19.36 1.30
C LEU A 341 -18.99 -19.93 -0.04
N LEU A 342 -18.78 -19.20 -1.14
CA LEU A 342 -19.24 -19.62 -2.46
C LEU A 342 -18.38 -20.74 -3.04
N SER A 343 -17.08 -20.78 -2.75
CA SER A 343 -16.24 -21.93 -3.09
C SER A 343 -16.70 -23.20 -2.39
N PHE A 344 -17.04 -23.12 -1.11
CA PHE A 344 -17.60 -24.25 -0.36
C PHE A 344 -18.95 -24.69 -0.94
N ALA A 345 -19.86 -23.76 -1.22
CA ALA A 345 -21.17 -24.04 -1.81
C ALA A 345 -21.02 -24.69 -3.20
N HIS A 346 -20.12 -24.16 -4.04
CA HIS A 346 -19.79 -24.74 -5.34
C HIS A 346 -19.25 -26.16 -5.18
N ALA A 347 -18.24 -26.38 -4.34
CA ALA A 347 -17.63 -27.69 -4.11
C ALA A 347 -18.68 -28.71 -3.64
N ARG A 348 -19.57 -28.30 -2.71
CA ARG A 348 -20.67 -29.14 -2.25
C ARG A 348 -21.68 -29.43 -3.34
N ARG A 349 -21.92 -28.51 -4.28
CA ARG A 349 -22.85 -28.72 -5.41
C ARG A 349 -22.28 -29.68 -6.44
N THR A 350 -21.05 -29.44 -6.91
CA THR A 350 -20.42 -30.21 -7.99
C THR A 350 -19.94 -31.58 -7.55
N ARG A 351 -19.67 -31.77 -6.25
CA ARG A 351 -19.26 -33.08 -5.68
C ARG A 351 -20.42 -33.88 -5.08
N ARG A 352 -21.67 -33.41 -5.19
CA ARG A 352 -22.84 -34.21 -4.80
C ARG A 352 -22.91 -35.47 -5.66
N ARG A 353 -23.26 -36.58 -5.03
CA ARG A 353 -23.49 -37.85 -5.72
C ARG A 353 -24.64 -37.67 -6.72
N GLY A 354 -24.43 -38.02 -7.98
CA GLY A 354 -25.40 -37.83 -9.06
C GLY A 354 -25.42 -36.44 -9.70
N PHE A 355 -24.47 -35.55 -9.39
CA PHE A 355 -24.33 -34.30 -10.15
C PHE A 355 -23.96 -34.60 -11.61
N ALA A 356 -24.76 -34.06 -12.52
CA ALA A 356 -24.53 -34.08 -13.96
C ALA A 356 -24.89 -32.70 -14.54
N TRP A 357 -24.18 -32.30 -15.60
CA TRP A 357 -24.42 -31.04 -16.30
C TRP A 357 -25.60 -31.12 -17.28
N GLY A 358 -26.05 -32.33 -17.59
CA GLY A 358 -27.09 -32.60 -18.59
C GLY A 358 -26.81 -33.95 -19.24
N VAL A 359 -27.17 -34.06 -20.52
CA VAL A 359 -26.82 -35.22 -21.34
C VAL A 359 -25.29 -35.28 -21.48
N PRO A 360 -24.64 -36.43 -21.23
CA PRO A 360 -23.20 -36.57 -21.44
C PRO A 360 -22.83 -36.26 -22.89
N VAL A 361 -21.84 -35.40 -23.06
CA VAL A 361 -21.32 -35.04 -24.38
C VAL A 361 -20.27 -36.08 -24.77
N THR A 362 -20.52 -36.78 -25.88
CA THR A 362 -19.66 -37.88 -26.38
C THR A 362 -19.17 -37.65 -27.80
N GLU A 363 -19.75 -36.67 -28.47
CA GLU A 363 -19.42 -36.25 -29.82
C GLU A 363 -17.96 -35.76 -29.89
N PRO A 364 -17.25 -36.00 -31.02
CA PRO A 364 -15.90 -35.52 -31.17
C PRO A 364 -15.83 -33.99 -31.15
N VAL A 365 -14.69 -33.44 -30.71
CA VAL A 365 -14.46 -32.00 -30.61
C VAL A 365 -13.18 -31.59 -31.33
N THR A 366 -13.06 -30.31 -31.70
CA THR A 366 -11.83 -29.79 -32.31
C THR A 366 -10.98 -29.08 -31.25
N VAL A 367 -9.72 -29.48 -31.11
CA VAL A 367 -8.72 -28.83 -30.26
C VAL A 367 -7.81 -27.95 -31.13
N LEU A 368 -7.76 -26.65 -30.81
CA LEU A 368 -6.92 -25.66 -31.47
C LEU A 368 -5.68 -25.37 -30.63
N VAL A 369 -4.52 -25.46 -31.25
CA VAL A 369 -3.21 -25.18 -30.64
C VAL A 369 -2.52 -24.09 -31.47
N PRO A 370 -2.66 -22.79 -31.13
CA PRO A 370 -1.88 -21.74 -31.77
C PRO A 370 -0.43 -21.84 -31.32
N ALA A 371 0.48 -21.83 -32.29
CA ALA A 371 1.91 -22.00 -32.08
C ALA A 371 2.68 -20.91 -32.83
N TYR A 372 3.65 -20.30 -32.16
CA TYR A 372 4.60 -19.39 -32.77
C TYR A 372 5.93 -19.51 -32.05
N ASN A 373 6.96 -20.07 -32.69
CA ASN A 373 8.27 -20.30 -32.07
C ASN A 373 8.24 -21.18 -30.80
N GLU A 374 7.56 -22.33 -30.85
CA GLU A 374 7.32 -23.26 -29.74
C GLU A 374 8.08 -24.59 -29.89
N ALA A 375 9.14 -24.64 -30.70
CA ALA A 375 9.87 -25.88 -31.02
C ALA A 375 10.32 -26.70 -29.80
N LYS A 376 10.54 -26.05 -28.64
CA LYS A 376 10.99 -26.72 -27.40
C LYS A 376 9.88 -27.49 -26.66
N CYS A 377 8.63 -27.07 -26.79
CA CYS A 377 7.52 -27.62 -25.99
C CYS A 377 6.43 -28.28 -26.85
N ILE A 378 6.30 -27.91 -28.13
CA ILE A 378 5.20 -28.34 -29.00
C ILE A 378 5.03 -29.87 -29.09
N THR A 379 6.13 -30.64 -29.04
CA THR A 379 6.09 -32.10 -29.02
C THR A 379 5.33 -32.64 -27.80
N ALA A 380 5.59 -32.10 -26.61
CA ALA A 380 4.91 -32.53 -25.38
C ALA A 380 3.43 -32.15 -25.42
N THR A 381 3.14 -30.93 -25.90
CA THR A 381 1.78 -30.41 -26.10
C THR A 381 0.95 -31.35 -26.98
N VAL A 382 1.40 -31.61 -28.22
CA VAL A 382 0.63 -32.44 -29.18
C VAL A 382 0.56 -33.90 -28.73
N THR A 383 1.65 -34.46 -28.18
CA THR A 383 1.65 -35.84 -27.67
C THR A 383 0.70 -36.01 -26.47
N SER A 384 0.50 -34.96 -25.66
CA SER A 384 -0.47 -35.02 -24.56
C SER A 384 -1.91 -35.13 -25.07
N LEU A 385 -2.23 -34.44 -26.17
CA LEU A 385 -3.56 -34.48 -26.77
C LEU A 385 -3.89 -35.85 -27.35
N THR A 386 -2.92 -36.55 -27.95
CA THR A 386 -3.16 -37.92 -28.47
C THR A 386 -3.48 -38.94 -27.38
N ARG A 387 -3.27 -38.61 -26.10
CA ARG A 387 -3.64 -39.43 -24.94
C ARG A 387 -5.05 -39.12 -24.42
N SER A 388 -5.80 -38.24 -25.08
CA SER A 388 -7.16 -37.89 -24.71
C SER A 388 -8.07 -39.11 -24.66
N VAL A 389 -8.85 -39.23 -23.59
CA VAL A 389 -9.91 -40.26 -23.47
C VAL A 389 -11.22 -39.85 -24.14
N HIS A 390 -11.27 -38.64 -24.71
CA HIS A 390 -12.38 -38.12 -25.51
C HIS A 390 -11.96 -38.07 -26.99
N PRO A 391 -12.86 -38.38 -27.96
CA PRO A 391 -12.55 -38.25 -29.38
C PRO A 391 -12.24 -36.80 -29.77
N ILE A 392 -11.10 -36.55 -30.43
CA ILE A 392 -10.67 -35.19 -30.80
C ILE A 392 -10.09 -35.13 -32.22
N GLU A 393 -10.33 -33.99 -32.88
CA GLU A 393 -9.54 -33.48 -34.00
C GLU A 393 -8.52 -32.47 -33.45
N ILE A 394 -7.25 -32.55 -33.85
CA ILE A 394 -6.21 -31.61 -33.40
C ILE A 394 -5.80 -30.74 -34.58
N ILE A 395 -5.93 -29.42 -34.43
CA ILE A 395 -5.46 -28.43 -35.40
C ILE A 395 -4.38 -27.57 -34.74
N VAL A 396 -3.14 -27.71 -35.20
CA VAL A 396 -2.03 -26.85 -34.83
C VAL A 396 -1.95 -25.69 -35.81
N ILE A 397 -2.06 -24.46 -35.33
CA ILE A 397 -2.00 -23.25 -36.15
C ILE A 397 -0.63 -22.61 -35.98
N ASP A 398 0.24 -22.76 -36.97
CA ASP A 398 1.55 -22.11 -36.99
C ASP A 398 1.42 -20.67 -37.48
N ASP A 399 1.60 -19.71 -36.57
CA ASP A 399 1.48 -18.26 -36.80
C ASP A 399 2.81 -17.65 -37.29
N GLY A 400 3.37 -18.27 -38.34
CA GLY A 400 4.58 -17.81 -39.02
C GLY A 400 5.85 -18.03 -38.21
N SER A 401 6.02 -19.22 -37.61
CA SER A 401 7.21 -19.53 -36.80
C SER A 401 8.50 -19.38 -37.62
N THR A 402 9.52 -18.84 -36.96
CA THR A 402 10.89 -18.71 -37.49
C THR A 402 11.79 -19.89 -37.11
N ASP A 403 11.37 -20.69 -36.13
CA ASP A 403 11.99 -21.96 -35.79
C ASP A 403 11.24 -23.14 -36.44
N ASP A 404 11.66 -24.36 -36.13
CA ASP A 404 11.15 -25.59 -36.75
C ASP A 404 9.83 -26.10 -36.11
N THR A 405 9.02 -25.23 -35.50
CA THR A 405 7.78 -25.63 -34.79
C THR A 405 6.82 -26.45 -35.67
N ALA A 406 6.45 -25.94 -36.85
CA ALA A 406 5.55 -26.65 -37.76
C ALA A 406 6.17 -27.95 -38.29
N GLY A 407 7.46 -27.91 -38.64
CA GLY A 407 8.18 -29.08 -39.16
C GLY A 407 8.29 -30.21 -38.12
N ILE A 408 8.46 -29.88 -36.84
CA ILE A 408 8.43 -30.87 -35.75
C ILE A 408 7.09 -31.58 -35.72
N VAL A 409 5.97 -30.85 -35.75
CA VAL A 409 4.62 -31.45 -35.68
C VAL A 409 4.34 -32.33 -36.89
N GLU A 410 4.70 -31.87 -38.10
CA GLU A 410 4.53 -32.64 -39.34
C GLU A 410 5.35 -33.94 -39.32
N ARG A 411 6.59 -33.91 -38.83
CA ARG A 411 7.45 -35.09 -38.74
C ARG A 411 7.00 -36.11 -37.70
N LEU A 412 6.23 -35.71 -36.68
CA LEU A 412 5.67 -36.66 -35.72
C LEU A 412 4.63 -37.60 -36.35
N GLY A 413 4.01 -37.21 -37.47
CA GLY A 413 3.09 -38.06 -38.23
C GLY A 413 1.90 -38.59 -37.43
N LEU A 414 1.45 -37.84 -36.42
CA LEU A 414 0.43 -38.32 -35.48
C LEU A 414 -0.96 -38.33 -36.14
N PRO A 415 -1.74 -39.42 -35.99
CA PRO A 415 -3.07 -39.51 -36.57
C PRO A 415 -4.01 -38.47 -35.92
N GLY A 416 -4.83 -37.82 -36.74
CA GLY A 416 -5.79 -36.80 -36.28
C GLY A 416 -5.17 -35.43 -35.97
N VAL A 417 -3.89 -35.22 -36.27
CA VAL A 417 -3.20 -33.92 -36.15
C VAL A 417 -3.04 -33.27 -37.52
N ARG A 418 -3.51 -32.04 -37.66
CA ARG A 418 -3.36 -31.22 -38.87
C ARG A 418 -2.65 -29.92 -38.55
N VAL A 419 -1.69 -29.53 -39.38
CA VAL A 419 -0.99 -28.24 -39.28
C VAL A 419 -1.58 -27.26 -40.28
N VAL A 420 -1.93 -26.06 -39.82
CA VAL A 420 -2.36 -24.92 -40.64
C VAL A 420 -1.34 -23.82 -40.47
N ARG A 421 -0.68 -23.41 -41.57
CA ARG A 421 0.34 -22.36 -41.54
C ARG A 421 -0.25 -21.02 -41.97
N GLN A 422 0.21 -19.93 -41.35
CA GLN A 422 -0.13 -18.55 -41.71
C GLN A 422 1.05 -17.60 -41.54
N GLU A 423 0.95 -16.40 -42.10
CA GLU A 423 1.88 -15.32 -41.75
C GLU A 423 1.59 -14.82 -40.33
N ASN A 424 2.63 -14.35 -39.63
CA ASN A 424 2.50 -13.90 -38.25
C ASN A 424 1.53 -12.71 -38.13
N ALA A 425 0.36 -12.98 -37.57
CA ALA A 425 -0.72 -12.02 -37.34
C ALA A 425 -1.15 -11.96 -35.87
N GLY A 426 -0.54 -12.77 -35.01
CA GLY A 426 -0.84 -12.84 -33.58
C GLY A 426 -1.84 -13.94 -33.23
N LYS A 427 -1.88 -14.28 -31.94
CA LYS A 427 -2.70 -15.40 -31.43
C LYS A 427 -4.21 -15.26 -31.76
N PRO A 428 -4.87 -14.09 -31.66
CA PRO A 428 -6.29 -14.00 -31.99
C PRO A 428 -6.57 -14.37 -33.45
N ALA A 429 -5.74 -13.89 -34.39
CA ALA A 429 -5.83 -14.24 -35.81
C ALA A 429 -5.61 -15.74 -36.04
N ALA A 430 -4.59 -16.32 -35.40
CA ALA A 430 -4.33 -17.77 -35.46
C ALA A 430 -5.50 -18.60 -34.93
N LEU A 431 -6.09 -18.21 -33.79
CA LEU A 431 -7.27 -18.86 -33.24
C LEU A 431 -8.48 -18.73 -34.17
N ASN A 432 -8.74 -17.56 -34.75
CA ASN A 432 -9.82 -17.36 -35.71
C ASN A 432 -9.64 -18.24 -36.96
N ARG A 433 -8.41 -18.37 -37.46
CA ARG A 433 -8.09 -19.29 -38.56
C ARG A 433 -8.35 -20.74 -38.16
N GLY A 434 -8.00 -21.12 -36.93
CA GLY A 434 -8.32 -22.44 -36.36
C GLY A 434 -9.82 -22.69 -36.27
N ILE A 435 -10.60 -21.72 -35.77
CA ILE A 435 -12.08 -21.80 -35.69
C ILE A 435 -12.68 -22.04 -37.08
N ALA A 436 -12.18 -21.34 -38.10
CA ALA A 436 -12.66 -21.51 -39.49
C ALA A 436 -12.34 -22.89 -40.08
N HIS A 437 -11.28 -23.56 -39.61
CA HIS A 437 -10.89 -24.90 -40.06
C HIS A 437 -11.47 -26.03 -39.20
N ALA A 438 -12.12 -25.71 -38.08
CA ALA A 438 -12.65 -26.70 -37.16
C ALA A 438 -13.78 -27.51 -37.79
N SER A 439 -13.84 -28.80 -37.49
CA SER A 439 -14.89 -29.69 -38.02
C SER A 439 -16.08 -29.88 -37.05
N HIS A 440 -15.90 -29.57 -35.75
CA HIS A 440 -16.90 -29.89 -34.71
C HIS A 440 -17.51 -28.66 -34.00
N ASP A 441 -18.70 -28.82 -33.45
CA ASP A 441 -19.48 -27.75 -32.80
C ASP A 441 -18.88 -27.25 -31.48
N ILE A 442 -18.03 -28.05 -30.84
CA ILE A 442 -17.31 -27.65 -29.64
C ILE A 442 -15.84 -27.49 -30.00
N ILE A 443 -15.30 -26.33 -29.62
CA ILE A 443 -13.92 -25.93 -29.89
C ILE A 443 -13.20 -25.80 -28.56
N VAL A 444 -12.14 -26.58 -28.38
CA VAL A 444 -11.23 -26.50 -27.24
C VAL A 444 -10.01 -25.69 -27.65
N MET A 445 -9.62 -24.72 -26.84
CA MET A 445 -8.43 -23.89 -27.06
C MET A 445 -7.40 -24.19 -25.98
N MET A 446 -6.15 -24.32 -26.42
CA MET A 446 -5.00 -24.68 -25.59
C MET A 446 -3.77 -23.91 -26.06
N ASP A 447 -2.90 -23.44 -25.16
CA ASP A 447 -1.64 -22.79 -25.54
C ASP A 447 -0.61 -23.82 -26.03
N GLY A 448 0.26 -23.42 -26.98
CA GLY A 448 1.29 -24.29 -27.57
C GLY A 448 2.35 -24.84 -26.61
N ASP A 449 2.39 -24.36 -25.36
CA ASP A 449 3.31 -24.72 -24.28
C ASP A 449 2.63 -25.41 -23.09
N THR A 450 1.37 -25.81 -23.26
CA THR A 450 0.56 -26.44 -22.22
C THR A 450 0.52 -27.95 -22.42
N VAL A 451 0.23 -28.71 -21.38
CA VAL A 451 0.08 -30.16 -21.41
C VAL A 451 -1.24 -30.55 -20.75
N PHE A 452 -2.09 -31.27 -21.46
CA PHE A 452 -3.38 -31.73 -20.92
C PHE A 452 -3.24 -33.10 -20.25
N GLU A 453 -3.91 -33.28 -19.11
CA GLU A 453 -4.15 -34.64 -18.60
C GLU A 453 -5.09 -35.39 -19.55
N ALA A 454 -4.98 -36.72 -19.61
CA ALA A 454 -5.77 -37.56 -20.51
C ALA A 454 -7.30 -37.33 -20.40
N ALA A 455 -7.79 -36.99 -19.20
CA ALA A 455 -9.21 -36.72 -18.93
C ALA A 455 -9.65 -35.27 -19.22
N THR A 456 -8.73 -34.36 -19.52
CA THR A 456 -8.99 -32.90 -19.55
C THR A 456 -10.09 -32.53 -20.53
N VAL A 457 -9.97 -33.01 -21.78
CA VAL A 457 -10.95 -32.69 -22.83
C VAL A 457 -12.33 -33.25 -22.45
N ARG A 458 -12.38 -34.50 -21.96
CA ARG A 458 -13.64 -35.11 -21.49
C ARG A 458 -14.32 -34.25 -20.45
N GLU A 459 -13.59 -33.78 -19.44
CA GLU A 459 -14.13 -32.95 -18.36
C GLU A 459 -14.52 -31.54 -18.83
N LEU A 460 -13.81 -30.96 -19.82
CA LEU A 460 -14.14 -29.67 -20.42
C LEU A 460 -15.45 -29.68 -21.20
N VAL A 461 -15.80 -30.80 -21.85
CA VAL A 461 -16.95 -30.85 -22.75
C VAL A 461 -18.26 -31.21 -22.04
N GLN A 462 -18.22 -31.89 -20.89
CA GLN A 462 -19.43 -32.29 -20.17
C GLN A 462 -20.38 -31.12 -19.83
N PRO A 463 -19.90 -29.91 -19.45
CA PRO A 463 -20.80 -28.80 -19.15
C PRO A 463 -21.69 -28.34 -20.32
N PHE A 464 -21.33 -28.64 -21.58
CA PHE A 464 -22.16 -28.32 -22.74
C PHE A 464 -23.43 -29.17 -22.86
N GLY A 465 -23.59 -30.19 -22.01
CA GLY A 465 -24.86 -30.89 -21.83
C GLY A 465 -26.00 -29.97 -21.36
N ASP A 466 -25.68 -28.81 -20.76
CA ASP A 466 -26.62 -27.70 -20.60
C ASP A 466 -26.55 -26.79 -21.85
N PRO A 467 -27.63 -26.66 -22.64
CA PRO A 467 -27.62 -25.87 -23.87
C PRO A 467 -27.41 -24.37 -23.64
N ARG A 468 -27.48 -23.88 -22.40
CA ARG A 468 -27.21 -22.47 -22.06
C ARG A 468 -25.73 -22.18 -21.85
N VAL A 469 -24.88 -23.20 -21.77
CA VAL A 469 -23.43 -23.04 -21.60
C VAL A 469 -22.80 -22.75 -22.96
N GLY A 470 -22.20 -21.56 -23.07
CA GLY A 470 -21.48 -21.14 -24.26
C GLY A 470 -19.97 -21.32 -24.14
N ALA A 471 -19.44 -21.35 -22.91
CA ALA A 471 -18.02 -21.59 -22.68
C ALA A 471 -17.72 -22.21 -21.30
N VAL A 472 -16.58 -22.89 -21.22
CA VAL A 472 -16.10 -23.62 -20.05
C VAL A 472 -14.65 -23.24 -19.77
N ALA A 473 -14.36 -22.85 -18.54
CA ALA A 473 -13.02 -22.61 -18.06
C ALA A 473 -12.46 -23.86 -17.36
N GLY A 474 -11.27 -24.31 -17.77
CA GLY A 474 -10.53 -25.37 -17.07
C GLY A 474 -9.65 -24.85 -15.93
N ASN A 475 -8.91 -25.76 -15.30
CA ASN A 475 -8.00 -25.51 -14.19
C ASN A 475 -6.55 -25.54 -14.65
N ALA A 476 -5.94 -24.36 -14.83
CA ALA A 476 -4.54 -24.24 -15.19
C ALA A 476 -3.63 -24.44 -13.97
N LYS A 477 -2.56 -25.22 -14.13
CA LYS A 477 -1.62 -25.62 -13.09
C LYS A 477 -0.19 -25.29 -13.51
N VAL A 478 0.64 -24.91 -12.55
CA VAL A 478 2.06 -24.64 -12.76
C VAL A 478 2.84 -25.94 -12.61
N GLY A 479 3.59 -26.33 -13.66
CA GLY A 479 4.42 -27.53 -13.60
C GLY A 479 5.82 -27.32 -12.99
N ASN A 480 6.50 -26.21 -13.32
CA ASN A 480 7.84 -25.89 -12.81
C ASN A 480 7.80 -25.06 -11.51
N ARG A 481 7.61 -25.75 -10.38
CA ARG A 481 7.39 -25.13 -9.05
C ARG A 481 8.62 -25.06 -8.13
N ASP A 482 9.79 -25.50 -8.60
CA ASP A 482 11.00 -25.61 -7.76
C ASP A 482 11.70 -24.27 -7.53
N SER A 483 11.39 -23.27 -8.36
CA SER A 483 11.88 -21.89 -8.16
C SER A 483 10.95 -21.09 -7.26
N LEU A 484 11.46 -20.04 -6.63
CA LEU A 484 10.65 -19.14 -5.80
C LEU A 484 9.52 -18.47 -6.60
N ILE A 485 9.79 -18.07 -7.85
CA ILE A 485 8.78 -17.50 -8.75
C ILE A 485 7.72 -18.54 -9.10
N GLY A 486 8.14 -19.78 -9.40
CA GLY A 486 7.24 -20.90 -9.67
C GLY A 486 6.36 -21.23 -8.47
N ALA A 487 6.91 -21.24 -7.25
CA ALA A 487 6.16 -21.46 -6.02
C ALA A 487 5.13 -20.35 -5.75
N TRP A 488 5.49 -19.07 -5.93
CA TRP A 488 4.55 -17.96 -5.78
C TRP A 488 3.44 -17.98 -6.82
N GLN A 489 3.76 -18.27 -8.09
CA GLN A 489 2.74 -18.45 -9.11
C GLN A 489 1.86 -19.67 -8.84
N HIS A 490 2.41 -20.76 -8.32
CA HIS A 490 1.63 -21.91 -7.91
C HIS A 490 0.61 -21.55 -6.82
N ILE A 491 1.00 -20.79 -5.79
CA ILE A 491 0.07 -20.28 -4.77
C ILE A 491 -1.05 -19.45 -5.42
N GLU A 492 -0.68 -18.51 -6.29
CA GLU A 492 -1.65 -17.66 -6.99
C GLU A 492 -2.58 -18.44 -7.89
N TYR A 493 -2.07 -19.45 -8.58
CA TYR A 493 -2.88 -20.28 -9.46
C TYR A 493 -3.85 -21.13 -8.65
N VAL A 494 -3.38 -21.78 -7.58
CA VAL A 494 -4.26 -22.57 -6.71
C VAL A 494 -5.30 -21.66 -6.06
N MET A 495 -4.95 -20.47 -5.58
CA MET A 495 -5.94 -19.55 -5.00
C MET A 495 -6.91 -18.99 -6.05
N GLY A 496 -6.41 -18.50 -7.17
CA GLY A 496 -7.19 -17.83 -8.22
C GLY A 496 -8.02 -18.80 -9.06
N PHE A 497 -7.41 -19.88 -9.57
CA PHE A 497 -8.14 -20.86 -10.37
C PHE A 497 -9.08 -21.74 -9.54
N ASN A 498 -8.84 -21.88 -8.23
CA ASN A 498 -9.73 -22.65 -7.37
C ASN A 498 -10.79 -21.80 -6.67
N LEU A 499 -10.42 -20.81 -5.86
CA LEU A 499 -11.40 -20.07 -5.05
C LEU A 499 -12.13 -19.01 -5.86
N ASP A 500 -11.39 -18.16 -6.56
CA ASP A 500 -11.98 -17.05 -7.32
C ASP A 500 -12.92 -17.58 -8.40
N ARG A 501 -12.49 -18.58 -9.18
CA ARG A 501 -13.33 -19.13 -10.25
C ARG A 501 -14.61 -19.78 -9.76
N ARG A 502 -14.58 -20.54 -8.66
CA ARG A 502 -15.80 -21.10 -8.08
C ARG A 502 -16.76 -20.01 -7.63
N MET A 503 -16.24 -18.93 -7.03
CA MET A 503 -17.03 -17.77 -6.65
C MET A 503 -17.66 -17.13 -7.89
N TYR A 504 -16.87 -16.85 -8.93
CA TYR A 504 -17.36 -16.23 -10.15
C TYR A 504 -18.35 -17.11 -10.94
N ASP A 505 -18.15 -18.43 -10.97
CA ASP A 505 -19.10 -19.37 -11.57
C ASP A 505 -20.45 -19.32 -10.81
N MET A 506 -20.40 -19.32 -9.47
CA MET A 506 -21.62 -19.21 -8.66
C MET A 506 -22.36 -17.88 -8.85
N LEU A 507 -21.61 -16.79 -9.04
CA LEU A 507 -22.16 -15.47 -9.36
C LEU A 507 -22.54 -15.30 -10.85
N ARG A 508 -22.19 -16.27 -11.70
CA ARG A 508 -22.33 -16.25 -13.16
C ARG A 508 -21.69 -15.00 -13.81
N CYS A 509 -20.47 -14.71 -13.42
CA CYS A 509 -19.72 -13.57 -13.91
C CYS A 509 -18.21 -13.85 -14.02
N MET A 510 -17.86 -15.01 -14.58
CA MET A 510 -16.47 -15.38 -14.85
C MET A 510 -15.78 -14.29 -15.69
N PRO A 511 -14.71 -13.66 -15.18
CA PRO A 511 -14.08 -12.59 -15.93
C PRO A 511 -13.22 -13.08 -17.09
N THR A 512 -12.59 -14.25 -16.92
CA THR A 512 -11.57 -14.75 -17.84
C THR A 512 -11.54 -16.28 -17.83
N ILE A 513 -11.75 -16.88 -19.00
CA ILE A 513 -11.34 -18.25 -19.33
C ILE A 513 -9.84 -18.20 -19.67
N PRO A 514 -8.98 -19.07 -19.12
CA PRO A 514 -7.56 -18.97 -19.40
C PRO A 514 -7.27 -19.49 -20.81
N GLY A 515 -6.44 -18.76 -21.56
CA GLY A 515 -6.01 -19.20 -22.90
C GLY A 515 -5.41 -20.61 -22.96
N ALA A 516 -4.80 -21.07 -21.86
CA ALA A 516 -4.20 -22.40 -21.76
C ALA A 516 -5.21 -23.55 -21.70
N VAL A 517 -6.44 -23.32 -21.21
CA VAL A 517 -7.45 -24.39 -21.04
C VAL A 517 -8.87 -23.81 -21.03
N GLY A 518 -9.48 -23.78 -22.22
CA GLY A 518 -10.85 -23.32 -22.40
C GLY A 518 -11.58 -24.13 -23.46
N ALA A 519 -12.90 -24.23 -23.33
CA ALA A 519 -13.75 -24.81 -24.36
C ALA A 519 -14.94 -23.90 -24.66
N PHE A 520 -15.39 -23.89 -25.90
CA PHE A 520 -16.39 -22.96 -26.41
C PHE A 520 -17.34 -23.67 -27.36
N ARG A 521 -18.62 -23.30 -27.30
CA ARG A 521 -19.59 -23.64 -28.34
C ARG A 521 -19.28 -22.77 -29.56
N ARG A 522 -19.16 -23.38 -30.74
CA ARG A 522 -18.88 -22.67 -32.00
C ARG A 522 -19.89 -21.56 -32.24
N ASP A 523 -21.18 -21.83 -32.06
CA ASP A 523 -22.23 -20.83 -32.20
C ASP A 523 -22.03 -19.60 -31.30
N ALA A 524 -21.56 -19.81 -30.06
CA ALA A 524 -21.27 -18.72 -29.15
C ALA A 524 -20.10 -17.88 -29.66
N LEU A 525 -19.03 -18.51 -30.17
CA LEU A 525 -17.89 -17.81 -30.79
C LEU A 525 -18.31 -17.05 -32.04
N THR A 526 -19.09 -17.66 -32.94
CA THR A 526 -19.54 -17.04 -34.18
C THR A 526 -20.44 -15.83 -33.91
N ARG A 527 -21.36 -15.92 -32.94
CA ARG A 527 -22.25 -14.80 -32.58
C ARG A 527 -21.52 -13.58 -32.04
N VAL A 528 -20.43 -13.78 -31.31
CA VAL A 528 -19.62 -12.68 -30.74
C VAL A 528 -18.49 -12.20 -31.67
N GLY A 529 -18.36 -12.80 -32.86
CA GLY A 529 -17.39 -12.39 -33.87
C GLY A 529 -15.99 -13.02 -33.74
N GLY A 530 -15.86 -14.11 -33.00
CA GLY A 530 -14.58 -14.80 -32.77
C GLY A 530 -13.65 -14.08 -31.80
N MET A 531 -12.36 -14.37 -31.87
CA MET A 531 -11.32 -13.81 -31.00
C MET A 531 -10.96 -12.39 -31.45
N SER A 532 -11.12 -11.41 -30.56
CA SER A 532 -10.80 -10.01 -30.87
C SER A 532 -9.31 -9.71 -30.84
N GLU A 533 -8.87 -8.83 -31.75
CA GLU A 533 -7.52 -8.26 -31.81
C GLU A 533 -7.41 -6.90 -31.07
N ASP A 534 -8.51 -6.39 -30.52
CA ASP A 534 -8.56 -5.05 -29.91
C ASP A 534 -7.78 -4.96 -28.58
N THR A 535 -7.58 -6.10 -27.91
CA THR A 535 -7.03 -6.18 -26.56
C THR A 535 -5.85 -7.14 -26.48
N LEU A 536 -4.95 -6.90 -25.52
CA LEU A 536 -3.80 -7.80 -25.26
C LEU A 536 -4.16 -9.06 -24.45
N ALA A 537 -5.40 -9.14 -23.97
CA ALA A 537 -5.95 -10.25 -23.20
C ALA A 537 -7.21 -10.74 -23.92
N GLU A 538 -6.98 -11.40 -25.06
CA GLU A 538 -8.03 -11.90 -25.96
C GLU A 538 -8.99 -12.86 -25.25
N ASP A 539 -8.46 -13.59 -24.27
CA ASP A 539 -9.16 -14.57 -23.45
C ASP A 539 -10.15 -13.93 -22.45
N THR A 540 -9.79 -12.77 -21.92
CA THR A 540 -10.65 -11.95 -21.06
C THR A 540 -11.73 -11.26 -21.90
N ASP A 541 -11.36 -10.67 -23.04
CA ASP A 541 -12.29 -10.02 -23.97
C ASP A 541 -13.40 -10.99 -24.44
N ILE A 542 -13.02 -12.16 -24.98
CA ILE A 542 -13.98 -13.14 -25.46
C ILE A 542 -14.92 -13.62 -24.35
N THR A 543 -14.40 -13.79 -23.12
CA THR A 543 -15.21 -14.21 -21.98
C THR A 543 -16.28 -13.16 -21.65
N MET A 544 -15.90 -11.87 -21.65
CA MET A 544 -16.85 -10.77 -21.43
C MET A 544 -17.86 -10.65 -22.59
N ALA A 545 -17.44 -10.88 -23.83
CA ALA A 545 -18.30 -10.87 -25.00
C ALA A 545 -19.38 -11.97 -24.93
N ILE A 546 -18.98 -13.20 -24.61
CA ILE A 546 -19.88 -14.35 -24.44
C ILE A 546 -20.90 -14.10 -23.31
N HIS A 547 -20.46 -13.52 -22.19
CA HIS A 547 -21.37 -13.11 -21.12
C HIS A 547 -22.37 -12.04 -21.56
N ARG A 548 -21.94 -11.05 -22.34
CA ARG A 548 -22.84 -10.01 -22.87
C ARG A 548 -23.84 -10.56 -23.88
N ASP A 549 -23.47 -11.57 -24.65
CA ASP A 549 -24.35 -12.25 -25.59
C ASP A 549 -25.40 -13.16 -24.92
N GLY A 550 -25.20 -13.43 -23.61
CA GLY A 550 -26.18 -14.06 -22.73
C GLY A 550 -25.91 -15.52 -22.39
N TRP A 551 -24.76 -16.05 -22.82
CA TRP A 551 -24.34 -17.41 -22.51
C TRP A 551 -23.85 -17.54 -21.07
N HIS A 552 -23.98 -18.75 -20.52
CA HIS A 552 -23.29 -19.11 -19.30
C HIS A 552 -21.84 -19.48 -19.59
N VAL A 553 -20.94 -18.95 -18.77
CA VAL A 553 -19.54 -19.36 -18.66
C VAL A 553 -19.39 -20.06 -17.32
N VAL A 554 -18.94 -21.31 -17.34
CA VAL A 554 -18.89 -22.18 -16.14
C VAL A 554 -17.47 -22.70 -15.90
N TYR A 555 -17.22 -23.23 -14.70
CA TYR A 555 -15.90 -23.74 -14.31
C TYR A 555 -15.87 -25.27 -14.18
N ALA A 556 -14.93 -25.91 -14.88
CA ALA A 556 -14.69 -27.35 -14.82
C ALA A 556 -13.43 -27.66 -13.99
N GLU A 557 -13.60 -27.87 -12.67
CA GLU A 557 -12.48 -28.03 -11.72
C GLU A 557 -11.54 -29.22 -12.01
N LYS A 558 -12.05 -30.26 -12.68
CA LYS A 558 -11.32 -31.49 -13.02
C LYS A 558 -10.59 -31.43 -14.36
N ALA A 559 -10.88 -30.44 -15.19
CA ALA A 559 -10.19 -30.23 -16.46
C ALA A 559 -8.82 -29.58 -16.22
N ARG A 560 -7.78 -30.38 -15.99
CA ARG A 560 -6.47 -29.90 -15.55
C ARG A 560 -5.47 -29.77 -16.70
N ALA A 561 -4.82 -28.61 -16.77
CA ALA A 561 -3.80 -28.35 -17.78
C ALA A 561 -2.53 -27.78 -17.13
N TRP A 562 -1.37 -28.32 -17.49
CA TRP A 562 -0.07 -27.97 -16.92
C TRP A 562 0.68 -27.01 -17.84
N THR A 563 1.12 -25.87 -17.30
CA THR A 563 1.84 -24.83 -18.05
C THR A 563 3.14 -24.43 -17.34
N GLU A 564 4.06 -23.82 -18.09
CA GLU A 564 5.33 -23.30 -17.60
C GLU A 564 5.19 -21.88 -17.04
N ALA A 565 5.50 -21.72 -15.76
CA ALA A 565 5.72 -20.44 -15.10
C ALA A 565 6.99 -19.75 -15.62
N PRO A 566 7.04 -18.41 -15.66
CA PRO A 566 8.25 -17.64 -15.92
C PRO A 566 9.39 -18.00 -14.97
N GLU A 567 10.61 -18.16 -15.50
CA GLU A 567 11.80 -18.47 -14.71
C GLU A 567 12.58 -17.22 -14.26
N SER A 568 12.22 -16.05 -14.81
CA SER A 568 12.89 -14.78 -14.51
C SER A 568 11.92 -13.65 -14.22
N VAL A 569 12.37 -12.66 -13.43
CA VAL A 569 11.60 -11.46 -13.11
C VAL A 569 11.21 -10.68 -14.36
N ALA A 570 12.07 -10.61 -15.38
CA ALA A 570 11.78 -9.89 -16.62
C ALA A 570 10.64 -10.54 -17.43
N GLN A 571 10.61 -11.88 -17.46
CA GLN A 571 9.53 -12.64 -18.08
C GLN A 571 8.22 -12.48 -17.29
N LEU A 572 8.28 -12.63 -15.96
CA LEU A 572 7.14 -12.41 -15.08
C LEU A 572 6.56 -11.01 -15.25
N TRP A 573 7.42 -9.98 -15.31
CA TRP A 573 7.02 -8.60 -15.56
C TRP A 573 6.24 -8.47 -16.86
N SER A 574 6.79 -9.00 -17.96
CA SER A 574 6.18 -8.91 -19.29
C SER A 574 4.81 -9.58 -19.32
N GLN A 575 4.69 -10.75 -18.69
CA GLN A 575 3.41 -11.46 -18.55
C GLN A 575 2.40 -10.64 -17.75
N ARG A 576 2.75 -10.21 -16.54
CA ARG A 576 1.84 -9.51 -15.63
C ARG A 576 1.42 -8.15 -16.17
N TYR A 577 2.31 -7.46 -16.85
CA TYR A 577 2.02 -6.21 -17.53
C TYR A 577 0.99 -6.40 -18.65
N ARG A 578 1.18 -7.42 -19.49
CA ARG A 578 0.22 -7.76 -20.56
C ARG A 578 -1.16 -8.10 -19.98
N TRP A 579 -1.21 -8.92 -18.94
CA TRP A 579 -2.47 -9.34 -18.31
C TRP A 579 -3.18 -8.16 -17.66
N SER A 580 -2.46 -7.35 -16.87
CA SER A 580 -3.04 -6.20 -16.18
C SER A 580 -3.56 -5.17 -17.17
N TYR A 581 -2.75 -4.81 -18.18
CA TYR A 581 -3.15 -3.84 -19.18
C TYR A 581 -4.27 -4.37 -20.09
N GLY A 582 -4.15 -5.60 -20.59
CA GLY A 582 -5.19 -6.24 -21.40
C GLY A 582 -6.53 -6.37 -20.68
N THR A 583 -6.51 -6.68 -19.38
CA THR A 583 -7.73 -6.69 -18.55
C THR A 583 -8.37 -5.30 -18.47
N MET A 584 -7.58 -4.24 -18.30
CA MET A 584 -8.11 -2.86 -18.32
C MET A 584 -8.70 -2.50 -19.69
N GLN A 585 -8.08 -2.93 -20.79
CA GLN A 585 -8.62 -2.73 -22.14
C GLN A 585 -9.96 -3.46 -22.31
N ALA A 586 -10.08 -4.71 -21.85
CA ALA A 586 -11.33 -5.46 -21.90
C ALA A 586 -12.42 -4.81 -21.04
N ILE A 587 -12.13 -4.43 -19.78
CA ILE A 587 -13.07 -3.69 -18.93
C ILE A 587 -13.56 -2.43 -19.64
N TRP A 588 -12.64 -1.66 -20.25
CA TRP A 588 -12.99 -0.45 -20.98
C TRP A 588 -13.87 -0.76 -22.19
N LYS A 589 -13.51 -1.74 -23.03
CA LYS A 589 -14.28 -2.16 -24.20
C LYS A 589 -15.71 -2.58 -23.83
N HIS A 590 -15.87 -3.28 -22.71
CA HIS A 590 -17.16 -3.81 -22.24
C HIS A 590 -17.88 -2.90 -21.22
N ARG A 591 -17.41 -1.66 -20.98
CA ARG A 591 -17.94 -0.75 -19.94
C ARG A 591 -19.44 -0.47 -20.02
N HIS A 592 -20.00 -0.48 -21.23
CA HIS A 592 -21.43 -0.22 -21.44
C HIS A 592 -22.33 -1.34 -20.91
N ALA A 593 -21.79 -2.54 -20.66
CA ALA A 593 -22.53 -3.65 -20.05
C ALA A 593 -23.16 -3.29 -18.70
N PHE A 594 -22.58 -2.31 -17.97
CA PHE A 594 -23.14 -1.82 -16.72
C PHE A 594 -24.57 -1.25 -16.87
N LEU A 595 -24.85 -0.62 -18.01
CA LEU A 595 -26.13 0.05 -18.30
C LEU A 595 -27.09 -0.85 -19.08
N GLU A 596 -26.60 -1.95 -19.66
CA GLU A 596 -27.40 -2.88 -20.46
C GLU A 596 -28.46 -3.61 -19.60
N ARG A 597 -29.59 -3.94 -20.24
CA ARG A 597 -30.67 -4.76 -19.67
C ARG A 597 -30.58 -6.20 -20.24
N GLY A 598 -31.27 -7.15 -19.61
CA GLY A 598 -31.29 -8.54 -20.08
C GLY A 598 -30.05 -9.34 -19.68
N ALA A 599 -29.63 -10.27 -20.54
CA ALA A 599 -28.60 -11.27 -20.22
C ALA A 599 -27.21 -10.66 -19.93
N SER A 600 -26.87 -9.56 -20.61
CA SER A 600 -25.65 -8.78 -20.39
C SER A 600 -25.63 -8.08 -19.02
N GLY A 601 -26.81 -7.77 -18.46
CA GLY A 601 -26.95 -6.95 -17.26
C GLY A 601 -26.44 -7.61 -15.99
N ARG A 602 -26.45 -8.95 -15.88
CA ARG A 602 -25.92 -9.64 -14.68
C ARG A 602 -24.40 -9.54 -14.61
N PHE A 603 -23.70 -9.87 -15.70
CA PHE A 603 -22.25 -9.69 -15.79
C PHE A 603 -21.89 -8.21 -15.62
N GLY A 604 -22.61 -7.30 -16.30
CA GLY A 604 -22.35 -5.87 -16.23
C GLY A 604 -22.53 -5.24 -14.84
N ARG A 605 -23.50 -5.68 -14.04
CA ARG A 605 -23.79 -5.08 -12.71
C ARG A 605 -23.09 -5.77 -11.55
N VAL A 606 -22.67 -7.02 -11.71
CA VAL A 606 -21.99 -7.79 -10.65
C VAL A 606 -20.53 -8.06 -11.02
N GLY A 607 -20.30 -8.66 -12.18
CA GLY A 607 -18.96 -9.03 -12.65
C GLY A 607 -18.06 -7.83 -12.87
N LEU A 608 -18.49 -6.88 -13.71
CA LEU A 608 -17.66 -5.76 -14.11
C LEU A 608 -17.24 -4.87 -12.92
N PRO A 609 -18.11 -4.52 -11.95
CA PRO A 609 -17.69 -3.79 -10.75
C PRO A 609 -16.74 -4.60 -9.87
N LEU A 610 -16.96 -5.91 -9.71
CA LEU A 610 -16.11 -6.76 -8.88
C LEU A 610 -14.69 -6.86 -9.47
N VAL A 611 -14.61 -7.07 -10.79
CA VAL A 611 -13.34 -7.10 -11.53
C VAL A 611 -12.64 -5.75 -11.48
N SER A 612 -13.35 -4.66 -11.76
CA SER A 612 -12.78 -3.30 -11.73
C SER A 612 -12.29 -2.93 -10.33
N LEU A 613 -13.05 -3.25 -9.30
CA LEU A 613 -12.68 -2.94 -7.92
C LEU A 613 -11.48 -3.76 -7.47
N PHE A 614 -11.49 -5.08 -7.65
CA PHE A 614 -10.49 -5.95 -7.02
C PHE A 614 -9.28 -6.27 -7.89
N MET A 615 -9.37 -6.20 -9.22
CA MET A 615 -8.23 -6.41 -10.11
C MET A 615 -7.54 -5.10 -10.50
N VAL A 616 -8.23 -3.96 -10.40
CA VAL A 616 -7.74 -2.68 -10.95
C VAL A 616 -7.61 -1.59 -9.88
N LEU A 617 -8.66 -1.30 -9.09
CA LEU A 617 -8.64 -0.19 -8.11
C LEU A 617 -7.98 -0.55 -6.77
N ALA A 618 -8.41 -1.63 -6.10
CA ALA A 618 -7.91 -1.99 -4.77
C ALA A 618 -6.40 -2.22 -4.74
N PRO A 619 -5.77 -2.91 -5.72
CA PRO A 619 -4.33 -3.11 -5.69
C PRO A 619 -3.51 -1.83 -5.96
N LEU A 620 -4.11 -0.75 -6.50
CA LEU A 620 -3.44 0.56 -6.57
C LEU A 620 -3.27 1.23 -5.20
N LEU A 621 -4.15 0.93 -4.25
CA LEU A 621 -4.08 1.47 -2.89
C LEU A 621 -3.15 0.65 -1.99
N ALA A 622 -2.79 -0.56 -2.40
CA ALA A 622 -1.97 -1.47 -1.62
C ALA A 622 -0.57 -0.92 -1.23
N PRO A 623 0.15 -0.13 -2.05
CA PRO A 623 1.39 0.53 -1.61
C PRO A 623 1.21 1.45 -0.40
N LEU A 624 0.04 2.09 -0.26
CA LEU A 624 -0.25 2.93 0.90
C LEU A 624 -0.34 2.10 2.18
N ILE A 625 -0.90 0.88 2.12
CA ILE A 625 -0.93 -0.02 3.28
C ILE A 625 0.49 -0.27 3.81
N ASP A 626 1.46 -0.46 2.92
CA ASP A 626 2.86 -0.70 3.31
C ASP A 626 3.53 0.56 3.89
N VAL A 627 3.21 1.75 3.36
CA VAL A 627 3.66 3.03 3.95
C VAL A 627 3.10 3.22 5.36
N PHE A 628 1.79 3.00 5.55
CA PHE A 628 1.15 3.11 6.86
C PHE A 628 1.62 2.05 7.85
N LEU A 629 1.92 0.83 7.38
CA LEU A 629 2.54 -0.22 8.18
C LEU A 629 3.91 0.24 8.70
N LEU A 630 4.79 0.71 7.81
CA LEU A 630 6.12 1.19 8.20
C LEU A 630 6.03 2.37 9.16
N TYR A 631 5.17 3.34 8.86
CA TYR A 631 4.90 4.47 9.75
C TYR A 631 4.42 4.02 11.13
N GLY A 632 3.42 3.14 11.16
CA GLY A 632 2.81 2.63 12.40
C GLY A 632 3.73 1.72 13.23
N VAL A 633 4.73 1.10 12.60
CA VAL A 633 5.76 0.32 13.27
C VAL A 633 6.84 1.20 13.89
N VAL A 634 7.27 2.25 13.18
CA VAL A 634 8.38 3.13 13.60
C VAL A 634 7.91 4.21 14.57
N PHE A 635 6.75 4.81 14.33
CA PHE A 635 6.25 5.99 15.05
C PHE A 635 4.90 5.77 15.74
N GLY A 636 4.13 4.79 15.29
CA GLY A 636 2.80 4.50 15.84
C GLY A 636 2.80 3.41 16.93
N PRO A 637 1.62 2.87 17.28
CA PRO A 637 1.49 1.78 18.23
C PRO A 637 1.96 0.45 17.60
N THR A 638 3.28 0.22 17.59
CA THR A 638 3.94 -0.90 16.91
C THR A 638 3.24 -2.24 17.10
N GLN A 639 2.87 -2.60 18.33
CA GLN A 639 2.19 -3.86 18.65
C GLN A 639 0.84 -3.99 17.94
N LYS A 640 0.00 -2.94 17.96
CA LYS A 640 -1.33 -2.94 17.32
C LYS A 640 -1.19 -3.02 15.79
N THR A 641 -0.22 -2.28 15.23
CA THR A 641 0.06 -2.28 13.79
C THR A 641 0.50 -3.67 13.32
N LEU A 642 1.44 -4.30 14.02
CA LEU A 642 1.92 -5.64 13.70
C LEU A 642 0.81 -6.69 13.84
N LEU A 643 0.00 -6.61 14.91
CA LEU A 643 -1.12 -7.54 15.11
C LEU A 643 -2.15 -7.45 13.98
N ALA A 644 -2.50 -6.24 13.54
CA ALA A 644 -3.41 -6.03 12.42
C ALA A 644 -2.86 -6.63 11.11
N TRP A 645 -1.57 -6.42 10.83
CA TRP A 645 -0.91 -6.96 9.65
C TRP A 645 -0.84 -8.50 9.68
N LEU A 646 -0.45 -9.07 10.82
CA LEU A 646 -0.45 -10.52 11.05
C LEU A 646 -1.86 -11.12 10.94
N GLY A 647 -2.89 -10.39 11.38
CA GLY A 647 -4.29 -10.79 11.21
C GLY A 647 -4.70 -10.93 9.75
N VAL A 648 -4.36 -9.94 8.90
CA VAL A 648 -4.62 -10.01 7.45
C VAL A 648 -3.84 -11.15 6.80
N LEU A 649 -2.57 -11.31 7.15
CA LEU A 649 -1.75 -12.43 6.66
C LEU A 649 -2.34 -13.79 7.08
N GLY A 650 -2.85 -13.89 8.31
CA GLY A 650 -3.55 -15.08 8.80
C GLY A 650 -4.80 -15.41 7.99
N ILE A 651 -5.63 -14.41 7.68
CA ILE A 651 -6.82 -14.60 6.81
C ILE A 651 -6.41 -15.11 5.42
N GLN A 652 -5.36 -14.52 4.83
CA GLN A 652 -4.84 -14.97 3.53
C GLN A 652 -4.31 -16.40 3.60
N ALA A 653 -3.59 -16.76 4.67
CA ALA A 653 -3.06 -18.10 4.88
C ALA A 653 -4.18 -19.13 5.03
N VAL A 654 -5.27 -18.81 5.75
CA VAL A 654 -6.45 -19.67 5.85
C VAL A 654 -7.10 -19.89 4.48
N CYS A 655 -7.26 -18.82 3.69
CA CYS A 655 -7.79 -18.94 2.33
C CYS A 655 -6.90 -19.81 1.44
N ALA A 656 -5.59 -19.59 1.48
CA ALA A 656 -4.62 -20.36 0.70
C ALA A 656 -4.65 -21.85 1.13
N ALA A 657 -4.61 -22.14 2.43
CA ALA A 657 -4.68 -23.51 2.95
C ALA A 657 -5.97 -24.22 2.53
N TYR A 658 -7.11 -23.52 2.54
CA TYR A 658 -8.38 -24.06 2.06
C TYR A 658 -8.34 -24.37 0.55
N ALA A 659 -7.79 -23.48 -0.27
CA ALA A 659 -7.63 -23.68 -1.71
C ALA A 659 -6.75 -24.90 -2.02
N PHE A 660 -5.60 -25.01 -1.36
CA PHE A 660 -4.69 -26.15 -1.51
C PHE A 660 -5.34 -27.46 -1.08
N ARG A 661 -6.16 -27.44 -0.02
CA ARG A 661 -6.90 -28.62 0.44
C ARG A 661 -7.94 -29.06 -0.60
N LEU A 662 -8.61 -28.11 -1.26
CA LEU A 662 -9.59 -28.42 -2.30
C LEU A 662 -8.96 -29.10 -3.53
N ASP A 663 -7.73 -28.74 -3.88
CA ASP A 663 -6.98 -29.32 -5.00
C ASP A 663 -6.10 -30.51 -4.64
N LYS A 664 -5.95 -30.82 -3.34
CA LYS A 664 -5.06 -31.84 -2.79
C LYS A 664 -3.57 -31.56 -3.08
N GLU A 665 -3.19 -30.29 -3.08
CA GLU A 665 -1.80 -29.85 -3.24
C GLU A 665 -1.05 -29.86 -1.90
N PRO A 666 0.28 -30.10 -1.89
CA PRO A 666 1.08 -30.05 -0.67
C PRO A 666 1.17 -28.62 -0.12
N MET A 667 0.98 -28.47 1.20
CA MET A 667 0.96 -27.16 1.88
C MET A 667 2.35 -26.52 2.03
N THR A 668 3.43 -27.24 1.71
CA THR A 668 4.82 -26.81 1.91
C THR A 668 5.11 -25.47 1.23
N HIS A 669 4.50 -25.21 0.07
CA HIS A 669 4.68 -23.95 -0.66
C HIS A 669 4.12 -22.74 0.10
N LEU A 670 3.15 -22.90 1.00
CA LEU A 670 2.56 -21.82 1.79
C LEU A 670 3.55 -21.19 2.79
N LEU A 671 4.67 -21.86 3.10
CA LEU A 671 5.77 -21.27 3.88
C LEU A 671 6.36 -20.03 3.20
N SER A 672 6.25 -19.93 1.88
CA SER A 672 6.72 -18.77 1.10
C SER A 672 5.71 -17.61 1.05
N LEU A 673 4.49 -17.78 1.57
CA LEU A 673 3.43 -16.76 1.54
C LEU A 673 3.81 -15.43 2.21
N PRO A 674 4.46 -15.41 3.40
CA PRO A 674 4.92 -14.15 3.99
C PRO A 674 5.93 -13.44 3.10
N LEU A 675 6.85 -14.19 2.48
CA LEU A 675 7.85 -13.63 1.57
C LEU A 675 7.21 -13.11 0.27
N GLN A 676 6.13 -13.74 -0.19
CA GLN A 676 5.34 -13.25 -1.32
C GLN A 676 4.73 -11.87 -1.03
N GLN A 677 4.23 -11.64 0.19
CA GLN A 677 3.69 -10.33 0.58
C GLN A 677 4.77 -9.23 0.63
N LEU A 678 6.01 -9.59 0.99
CA LEU A 678 7.11 -8.64 1.14
C LEU A 678 7.87 -8.36 -0.16
N LEU A 679 8.02 -9.35 -1.04
CA LEU A 679 8.84 -9.23 -2.25
C LEU A 679 7.99 -9.21 -3.53
N TYR A 680 7.20 -10.28 -3.74
CA TYR A 680 6.43 -10.44 -4.98
C TYR A 680 5.41 -9.32 -5.16
N ARG A 681 4.73 -8.94 -4.08
CA ARG A 681 3.71 -7.90 -4.11
C ARG A 681 4.27 -6.54 -4.54
N GLN A 682 5.51 -6.21 -4.17
CA GLN A 682 6.17 -4.96 -4.58
C GLN A 682 6.42 -4.93 -6.08
N LEU A 683 6.83 -6.06 -6.66
CA LEU A 683 6.94 -6.21 -8.10
C LEU A 683 5.58 -5.96 -8.79
N MET A 684 4.50 -6.50 -8.22
CA MET A 684 3.15 -6.32 -8.77
C MET A 684 2.69 -4.86 -8.71
N TYR A 685 3.04 -4.12 -7.65
CA TYR A 685 2.72 -2.69 -7.55
C TYR A 685 3.30 -1.91 -8.73
N VAL A 686 4.58 -2.12 -9.05
CA VAL A 686 5.23 -1.34 -10.12
C VAL A 686 4.67 -1.76 -11.49
N VAL A 687 4.41 -3.05 -11.71
CA VAL A 687 3.78 -3.54 -12.95
C VAL A 687 2.39 -2.94 -13.14
N LEU A 688 1.56 -2.95 -12.09
CA LEU A 688 0.20 -2.43 -12.14
C LEU A 688 0.19 -0.92 -12.37
N LEU A 689 1.05 -0.19 -11.66
CA LEU A 689 1.21 1.25 -11.83
C LEU A 689 1.64 1.60 -13.26
N GLN A 690 2.58 0.85 -13.84
CA GLN A 690 2.97 1.02 -15.24
C GLN A 690 1.78 0.75 -16.19
N SER A 691 0.99 -0.29 -15.92
CA SER A 691 -0.19 -0.66 -16.71
C SER A 691 -1.24 0.45 -16.69
N TRP A 692 -1.50 1.02 -15.51
CA TRP A 692 -2.41 2.15 -15.32
C TRP A 692 -1.97 3.40 -16.08
N ILE A 693 -0.70 3.77 -15.98
CA ILE A 693 -0.19 4.94 -16.70
C ILE A 693 -0.32 4.73 -18.20
N THR A 694 -0.07 3.51 -18.68
CA THR A 694 -0.23 3.19 -20.11
C THR A 694 -1.70 3.25 -20.53
N ALA A 695 -2.62 2.75 -19.70
CA ALA A 695 -4.06 2.83 -19.95
C ALA A 695 -4.56 4.29 -20.00
N LEU A 696 -4.10 5.13 -19.06
CA LEU A 696 -4.47 6.55 -19.03
C LEU A 696 -3.86 7.36 -20.19
N THR A 697 -2.69 6.95 -20.70
CA THR A 697 -2.00 7.64 -21.81
C THR A 697 -2.36 7.08 -23.19
N GLY A 698 -3.15 6.00 -23.27
CA GLY A 698 -3.56 5.38 -24.53
C GLY A 698 -2.43 4.68 -25.30
N GLY A 699 -1.37 4.26 -24.61
CA GLY A 699 -0.22 3.63 -25.25
C GLY A 699 -0.59 2.30 -25.90
N ARG A 700 -0.35 2.15 -27.21
CA ARG A 700 -0.50 0.85 -27.90
C ARG A 700 0.74 0.00 -27.65
N LEU A 701 0.55 -1.19 -27.07
CA LEU A 701 1.62 -2.17 -26.94
C LEU A 701 1.49 -3.22 -28.03
N ARG A 702 2.63 -3.66 -28.57
CA ARG A 702 2.71 -4.90 -29.36
C ARG A 702 2.87 -6.09 -28.43
N TRP A 703 2.41 -7.25 -28.85
CA TRP A 703 2.61 -8.53 -28.18
C TRP A 703 4.08 -8.72 -27.77
N GLN A 704 4.34 -9.05 -26.50
CA GLN A 704 5.69 -9.33 -25.99
C GLN A 704 5.76 -10.79 -25.51
N LYS A 705 6.76 -11.54 -26.02
CA LYS A 705 6.87 -13.00 -25.89
C LYS A 705 7.66 -13.44 -24.64
N LEU A 706 7.24 -14.55 -24.03
CA LEU A 706 7.98 -15.29 -23.01
C LEU A 706 8.96 -16.29 -23.68
N ARG A 707 10.23 -16.34 -23.23
CA ARG A 707 11.17 -17.39 -23.68
C ARG A 707 10.89 -18.67 -22.89
N ARG A 708 10.52 -19.75 -23.58
CA ARG A 708 10.24 -21.07 -22.97
C ARG A 708 11.49 -21.94 -22.86
N THR A 709 11.50 -22.83 -21.87
CA THR A 709 12.61 -23.74 -21.58
C THR A 709 12.29 -25.18 -21.96
N GLY A 710 11.02 -25.58 -22.07
CA GLY A 710 10.62 -26.92 -22.50
C GLY A 710 10.83 -27.97 -21.41
N VAL A 711 10.54 -27.59 -20.16
CA VAL A 711 10.79 -28.37 -18.95
C VAL A 711 9.70 -29.41 -18.74
N LEU A 712 8.51 -29.26 -19.32
CA LEU A 712 7.44 -30.25 -19.16
C LEU A 712 7.56 -31.43 -20.12
N ASP A 713 7.24 -32.62 -19.61
CA ASP A 713 6.97 -33.81 -20.42
C ASP A 713 5.48 -33.92 -20.80
N ALA A 714 5.13 -34.91 -21.63
CA ALA A 714 3.75 -35.16 -22.06
C ALA A 714 2.82 -35.66 -20.93
N GLY A 715 3.33 -35.87 -19.72
CA GLY A 715 2.56 -36.17 -18.50
C GLY A 715 2.32 -34.95 -17.60
N GLY A 716 2.92 -33.79 -17.93
CA GLY A 716 2.80 -32.57 -17.14
C GLY A 716 3.79 -32.49 -15.97
N THR A 717 4.76 -33.41 -15.90
CA THR A 717 5.85 -33.39 -14.91
C THR A 717 7.09 -32.70 -15.45
N PRO A 718 7.91 -32.04 -14.59
CA PRO A 718 9.22 -31.58 -14.99
C PRO A 718 10.08 -32.76 -15.49
N ARG A 719 10.71 -32.63 -16.66
CA ARG A 719 11.76 -33.56 -17.10
C ARG A 719 12.86 -33.54 -16.04
N GLY A 720 13.10 -34.69 -15.43
CA GLY A 720 14.20 -34.82 -14.47
C GLY A 720 15.50 -34.33 -15.09
N LYS A 721 16.17 -33.39 -14.43
CA LYS A 721 17.63 -33.35 -14.52
C LYS A 721 18.11 -34.63 -13.85
N ASP A 722 18.99 -35.36 -14.52
CA ASP A 722 19.66 -36.59 -14.08
C ASP A 722 18.95 -37.92 -14.35
N LEU A 723 19.27 -38.47 -15.51
CA LEU A 723 19.53 -39.92 -15.69
C LEU A 723 20.66 -40.19 -16.72
N ALA A 724 21.45 -39.17 -17.09
CA ALA A 724 22.63 -39.31 -17.95
C ALA A 724 23.97 -39.14 -17.18
N GLU A 725 23.96 -38.73 -15.91
CA GLU A 725 25.17 -38.61 -15.07
C GLU A 725 25.32 -39.75 -14.03
N LEU A 726 24.47 -40.79 -14.07
CA LEU A 726 24.55 -41.95 -13.17
C LEU A 726 24.64 -43.32 -13.88
N ARG A 727 25.01 -43.32 -15.16
CA ARG A 727 25.68 -44.46 -15.78
C ARG A 727 26.98 -43.95 -16.39
N GLY A 728 28.07 -44.14 -15.66
CA GLY A 728 29.41 -43.98 -16.21
C GLY A 728 29.61 -45.07 -17.25
N ASP A 729 29.34 -44.73 -18.51
CA ASP A 729 29.95 -45.39 -19.65
C ASP A 729 30.87 -44.34 -20.29
N GLU A 730 32.16 -44.45 -20.00
CA GLU A 730 33.19 -43.72 -20.71
C GLU A 730 33.15 -44.08 -22.21
N PRO A 731 33.28 -43.11 -23.13
CA PRO A 731 33.47 -43.41 -24.53
C PRO A 731 34.88 -43.96 -24.75
N VAL A 732 34.97 -45.23 -25.15
CA VAL A 732 36.19 -45.83 -25.71
C VAL A 732 36.56 -45.06 -26.98
N PRO A 733 37.79 -44.53 -27.10
CA PRO A 733 38.26 -43.96 -28.36
C PRO A 733 38.69 -45.08 -29.32
N GLU A 734 38.11 -45.10 -30.52
CA GLU A 734 38.65 -45.83 -31.65
C GLU A 734 39.98 -45.22 -32.12
N GLY A 735 41.03 -46.05 -32.14
CA GLY A 735 42.15 -45.88 -33.07
C GLY A 735 43.54 -45.82 -32.43
N ALA A 736 44.19 -46.99 -32.29
CA ALA A 736 45.47 -47.30 -32.96
C ALA A 736 46.16 -48.55 -32.34
N LEU A 737 46.33 -49.57 -33.18
CA LEU A 737 47.53 -50.41 -33.31
C LEU A 737 48.06 -51.18 -32.08
N GLY A 738 48.05 -52.51 -32.21
CA GLY A 738 49.26 -53.30 -31.88
C GLY A 738 49.08 -54.47 -30.91
N ALA A 739 49.07 -55.67 -31.49
CA ALA A 739 49.71 -56.89 -31.01
C ALA A 739 49.28 -57.52 -29.66
N GLY A 740 48.81 -58.77 -29.76
CA GLY A 740 49.32 -59.84 -28.91
C GLY A 740 48.30 -60.60 -28.06
N GLY A 741 48.07 -61.86 -28.43
CA GLY A 741 48.18 -62.97 -27.47
C GLY A 741 46.94 -63.39 -26.69
N ASN A 742 46.23 -64.37 -27.25
CA ASN A 742 45.91 -65.68 -26.68
C ASN A 742 45.23 -65.86 -25.30
N ASP A 743 44.29 -66.80 -25.35
CA ASP A 743 43.88 -67.78 -24.33
C ASP A 743 42.84 -67.41 -23.27
N GLY A 744 41.86 -68.32 -23.14
CA GLY A 744 41.36 -68.72 -21.82
C GLY A 744 39.86 -68.62 -21.55
N GLU A 745 39.08 -69.46 -22.23
CA GLU A 745 38.16 -70.45 -21.62
C GLU A 745 37.20 -70.09 -20.44
N ARG A 746 35.96 -70.59 -20.58
CA ARG A 746 34.95 -71.01 -19.55
C ARG A 746 33.81 -70.05 -19.17
N ARG A 747 32.70 -70.21 -19.92
CA ARG A 747 31.35 -70.73 -19.55
C ARG A 747 30.88 -70.80 -18.06
N PRO A 748 29.54 -70.87 -17.83
CA PRO A 748 28.76 -69.97 -16.97
C PRO A 748 28.07 -70.68 -15.79
N VAL A 749 27.36 -69.95 -14.92
CA VAL A 749 26.24 -70.52 -14.13
C VAL A 749 25.13 -69.47 -13.88
N ALA A 750 23.91 -69.88 -14.25
CA ALA A 750 22.54 -69.53 -13.80
C ALA A 750 22.01 -68.10 -13.94
#